data_AF-A0A420NRM2-F1
#
_entry.id   AF-A0A420NRM2-F1
#
_cell.length_a   1.000
_cell.length_b   1.000
_cell.length_c   1.000
_cell.angle_alpha   90.00
_cell.angle_beta   90.00
_cell.angle_gamma   90.00
#
_symmetry.space_group_name_H-M   'P 1'
#
loop_
_entity.id
_entity.type
_entity.pdbx_description
1 polymer ?
#
loop_
_entity_poly.entity_id
_entity_poly.type
_entity_poly.pdbx_seq_one_letter_code
_entity_poly.pdbx_strand_id
1 'polypeptide(L)'
;MDPNEQPSWAGGDAPDKEKMEQIRARRLAKLGTSTPVSAKSNENKAPDSESSNPSRTSTPKPQPQPQPASAESRPKINVTSAAPPASSSPNPFDKLGVKAEPSSSTADRPSPKPSTTQPESDESYADRTLSQIFRITVDPHNMVNSSGQRLTFLPNLNEELNESGEPLKLSVNTLDQALMEAASSYPHDKPLMNYFLPCWKRAVKASLQFKGTEGPKFEVHEEAKRLCMSGCLFALTMPDLYGRSPNPKHDTLMPYLLKGVQDENGLCFNFIQEAIKRFDDDEAFPALFNDAMVQISSKLGTISMDQDYKPYIQAMLTYTRFPPLIVNLAKHPTFTMAQSAAGIEKHTLLGPFFRISPLQNEVIKSYFPGARGLDKGRIANSQDALRMVLRTHQDDLFAITNAFIRAGQETRSRTLDWFAYIMNSNHKRRALQVDPREVASNGFMINVTTILDRFCEPFMDMDFSKVNKIDDNYFRKQPRINISDETKLNADQSYADSFYANKIPGETNFISEAFFLTLAAHHYGSEACNSQLKNLDRDIKYLEKRVKIMEADRIKFVNNPVQLQQYDKAVQRHVDALEKSIAVKLSIEGVLLDERMQSTSLRFMRIVAVWLLRLVTRSEYKPGQESKEIQLPLPAEKSDVFSCLPEYTLQNIVDNFKFIFRWLPKILPSAVGDEMIALCVTFLCSTEYIKNPYLKSSLVSLLFSATWPLMHLKRGVLGDQLVGSQFANDHLLKGLMKFYIECESTGADSAFYDKFNIRYEIFQVIKCVWVNDHYKRQLTRESRVNKQFFVQFVNMLLNDATYVLDEALTKFPKIRAIEKELEDPSIPQEDRQKKEEEMQQLANQATSFMQLANETLEMMKLFTEAMSEAFTMPEIVSRLASMLNYNLETLAGKKAAAELSVSNRDKYHFRPIQIISDIVDIYLNLGNSPVFIDAVAADGRSYKPEVLERVSRILISKHQKDPADVARWDKLRVKFVDAKTLLDQAELDLGDIPAEFEDPIMGDLMKDPVLLPSKHIVDRSTIVQHLLSDPKDPFTRQAMTIDDAIPQTELKERIEQWREERVQAAKDKLKSDVMDTREG
;
A
#
# COMPACT_ATOMS: atom_id res chain seq x y z
N MET A 1 5.36 -39.76 -13.63
CA MET A 1 3.92 -40.07 -13.68
C MET A 1 3.31 -39.08 -14.64
N ASP A 2 2.42 -39.54 -15.52
CA ASP A 2 1.86 -38.73 -16.60
C ASP A 2 0.83 -37.72 -16.04
N PRO A 3 0.90 -36.42 -16.38
CA PRO A 3 -0.02 -35.42 -15.84
C PRO A 3 -1.43 -35.43 -16.47
N ASN A 4 -1.74 -36.32 -17.43
CA ASN A 4 -3.03 -36.33 -18.15
C ASN A 4 -4.09 -37.33 -17.65
N GLU A 5 -3.86 -38.09 -16.57
CA GLU A 5 -4.88 -38.98 -16.00
C GLU A 5 -5.74 -38.30 -14.93
N GLN A 6 -7.01 -38.02 -15.25
CA GLN A 6 -8.02 -37.64 -14.27
C GLN A 6 -8.52 -38.87 -13.48
N PRO A 7 -8.66 -38.81 -12.14
CA PRO A 7 -9.24 -39.91 -11.38
C PRO A 7 -10.76 -39.98 -11.57
N SER A 8 -11.25 -41.09 -12.11
CA SER A 8 -12.69 -41.37 -12.21
C SER A 8 -13.30 -41.70 -10.85
N TRP A 9 -14.24 -40.87 -10.37
CA TRP A 9 -14.97 -41.09 -9.12
C TRP A 9 -16.22 -41.97 -9.35
N ALA A 10 -16.46 -42.98 -8.50
CA ALA A 10 -17.51 -43.97 -8.71
C ALA A 10 -18.24 -44.39 -7.42
N GLY A 11 -19.59 -44.34 -7.44
CA GLY A 11 -20.52 -44.83 -6.41
C GLY A 11 -20.77 -43.84 -5.26
N GLY A 12 -21.99 -43.63 -4.74
CA GLY A 12 -23.36 -44.11 -5.05
C GLY A 12 -24.36 -43.25 -4.21
N ASP A 13 -25.68 -43.30 -4.34
CA ASP A 13 -26.59 -44.14 -5.12
C ASP A 13 -27.72 -43.27 -5.73
N ALA A 14 -28.25 -43.69 -6.88
CA ALA A 14 -29.39 -43.07 -7.56
C ALA A 14 -30.65 -43.96 -7.47
N PRO A 15 -31.88 -43.39 -7.52
CA PRO A 15 -33.12 -44.17 -7.39
C PRO A 15 -33.40 -45.07 -8.60
N ASP A 16 -34.01 -46.23 -8.34
CA ASP A 16 -34.59 -47.22 -9.29
C ASP A 16 -34.07 -47.21 -10.74
N LYS A 17 -32.93 -47.89 -10.92
CA LYS A 17 -32.33 -48.18 -12.23
C LYS A 17 -33.32 -48.85 -13.21
N GLU A 18 -34.23 -49.70 -12.70
CA GLU A 18 -35.26 -50.38 -13.51
C GLU A 18 -36.25 -49.41 -14.18
N LYS A 19 -36.69 -48.35 -13.49
CA LYS A 19 -37.59 -47.35 -14.08
C LYS A 19 -36.89 -46.54 -15.18
N MET A 20 -35.63 -46.19 -14.95
CA MET A 20 -34.79 -45.47 -15.92
C MET A 20 -34.51 -46.32 -17.18
N GLU A 21 -34.28 -47.63 -17.05
CA GLU A 21 -34.08 -48.51 -18.21
C GLU A 21 -35.38 -48.73 -19.01
N GLN A 22 -36.54 -48.80 -18.37
CA GLN A 22 -37.85 -48.86 -19.07
C GLN A 22 -38.14 -47.57 -19.87
N ILE A 23 -37.82 -46.39 -19.32
CA ILE A 23 -37.94 -45.10 -20.02
C ILE A 23 -36.95 -45.04 -21.21
N ARG A 24 -35.71 -45.49 -21.00
CA ARG A 24 -34.67 -45.52 -22.05
C ARG A 24 -35.02 -46.47 -23.20
N ALA A 25 -35.60 -47.62 -22.90
CA ALA A 25 -36.11 -48.57 -23.90
C ALA A 25 -37.27 -47.99 -24.73
N ARG A 26 -38.22 -47.30 -24.09
CA ARG A 26 -39.31 -46.59 -24.80
C ARG A 26 -38.81 -45.47 -25.73
N ARG A 27 -37.74 -44.76 -25.34
CA ARG A 27 -37.13 -43.70 -26.17
C ARG A 27 -36.36 -44.27 -27.37
N LEU A 28 -35.60 -45.35 -27.21
CA LEU A 28 -34.86 -46.01 -28.30
C LEU A 28 -35.77 -46.65 -29.37
N ALA A 29 -36.97 -47.09 -29.00
CA ALA A 29 -37.91 -47.72 -29.94
C ALA A 29 -38.65 -46.75 -30.88
N LYS A 30 -38.55 -45.42 -30.68
CA LYS A 30 -39.33 -44.41 -31.42
C LYS A 30 -38.55 -43.53 -32.39
N LEU A 31 -37.22 -43.62 -32.44
CA LEU A 31 -36.37 -42.80 -33.33
C LEU A 31 -35.38 -43.66 -34.11
N GLY A 32 -35.85 -44.27 -35.19
CA GLY A 32 -34.99 -45.00 -36.11
C GLY A 32 -35.62 -45.26 -37.47
N THR A 33 -35.51 -44.30 -38.40
CA THR A 33 -35.37 -44.55 -39.86
C THR A 33 -34.96 -43.30 -40.65
N SER A 34 -34.26 -43.54 -41.77
CA SER A 34 -33.95 -42.64 -42.92
C SER A 34 -33.01 -41.43 -42.76
N THR A 35 -31.73 -41.69 -43.00
CA THR A 35 -30.81 -40.90 -43.86
C THR A 35 -31.11 -41.16 -45.36
N PRO A 36 -30.37 -40.60 -46.35
CA PRO A 36 -29.80 -39.25 -46.52
C PRO A 36 -30.03 -38.64 -47.94
N VAL A 37 -29.75 -37.34 -48.16
CA VAL A 37 -29.37 -36.81 -49.50
C VAL A 37 -28.27 -35.75 -49.37
N SER A 38 -27.34 -35.72 -50.33
CA SER A 38 -26.19 -34.81 -50.42
C SER A 38 -26.35 -33.79 -51.56
N ALA A 39 -25.81 -32.58 -51.39
CA ALA A 39 -25.49 -31.66 -52.50
C ALA A 39 -24.23 -30.85 -52.18
N LYS A 40 -23.44 -30.52 -53.22
CA LYS A 40 -22.14 -29.81 -53.15
C LYS A 40 -22.21 -28.45 -53.88
N SER A 41 -21.50 -27.43 -53.37
CA SER A 41 -20.77 -26.39 -54.13
C SER A 41 -20.16 -25.40 -53.12
N ASN A 42 -18.84 -25.26 -52.93
CA ASN A 42 -17.74 -24.73 -53.76
C ASN A 42 -17.70 -23.19 -53.91
N GLU A 43 -16.49 -22.65 -53.70
CA GLU A 43 -15.90 -21.39 -54.20
C GLU A 43 -16.17 -20.00 -53.55
N ASN A 44 -15.14 -19.53 -52.82
CA ASN A 44 -14.23 -18.41 -53.17
C ASN A 44 -14.67 -16.93 -53.28
N LYS A 45 -13.71 -16.09 -52.83
CA LYS A 45 -13.32 -14.71 -53.23
C LYS A 45 -13.86 -13.47 -52.49
N ALA A 46 -12.89 -12.69 -51.99
CA ALA A 46 -12.93 -11.22 -51.95
C ALA A 46 -12.70 -10.64 -53.37
N PRO A 47 -12.99 -9.34 -53.63
CA PRO A 47 -11.89 -8.37 -53.53
C PRO A 47 -12.28 -6.91 -53.15
N ASP A 48 -11.25 -6.18 -52.71
CA ASP A 48 -10.84 -4.80 -53.03
C ASP A 48 -11.73 -3.55 -52.92
N SER A 49 -11.00 -2.48 -52.60
CA SER A 49 -11.28 -1.04 -52.52
C SER A 49 -11.78 -0.36 -53.80
N GLU A 50 -12.49 0.78 -53.68
CA GLU A 50 -11.88 2.09 -54.03
C GLU A 50 -12.72 3.33 -53.59
N SER A 51 -12.12 4.50 -53.80
CA SER A 51 -12.55 5.84 -53.33
C SER A 51 -13.73 6.49 -54.06
N SER A 52 -14.34 7.52 -53.46
CA SER A 52 -14.36 8.87 -54.06
C SER A 52 -15.03 9.95 -53.18
N ASN A 53 -14.57 11.18 -53.35
CA ASN A 53 -15.10 12.42 -52.75
C ASN A 53 -15.79 13.22 -53.87
N PRO A 54 -16.73 14.14 -53.59
CA PRO A 54 -16.54 15.50 -54.09
C PRO A 54 -16.92 16.62 -53.10
N SER A 55 -16.74 17.88 -53.51
CA SER A 55 -16.31 18.98 -52.63
C SER A 55 -17.11 20.30 -52.78
N ARG A 56 -16.70 21.32 -51.99
CA ARG A 56 -16.98 22.79 -52.10
C ARG A 56 -18.28 23.26 -51.43
N THR A 57 -18.39 24.49 -50.88
CA THR A 57 -17.54 25.71 -50.86
C THR A 57 -17.69 26.39 -49.45
N SER A 58 -17.13 27.54 -49.03
CA SER A 58 -16.34 28.65 -49.60
C SER A 58 -15.62 29.47 -48.50
N THR A 59 -14.70 30.36 -48.88
CA THR A 59 -14.06 31.41 -48.04
C THR A 59 -14.48 32.82 -48.53
N PRO A 60 -14.29 33.93 -47.77
CA PRO A 60 -13.00 34.67 -47.83
C PRO A 60 -12.53 35.42 -46.55
N LYS A 61 -11.28 35.90 -46.58
CA LYS A 61 -10.58 36.85 -45.66
C LYS A 61 -10.89 38.32 -46.05
N PRO A 62 -10.60 39.41 -45.27
CA PRO A 62 -9.24 39.75 -44.76
C PRO A 62 -9.10 40.59 -43.44
N GLN A 63 -7.84 40.88 -43.07
CA GLN A 63 -7.34 41.81 -42.03
C GLN A 63 -7.59 43.30 -42.38
N PRO A 64 -7.59 44.25 -41.41
CA PRO A 64 -6.34 44.92 -40.94
C PRO A 64 -6.28 45.34 -39.45
N GLN A 65 -5.08 45.72 -38.97
CA GLN A 65 -4.87 46.50 -37.73
C GLN A 65 -5.24 47.98 -37.95
N PRO A 66 -5.55 48.76 -36.89
CA PRO A 66 -4.50 49.64 -36.33
C PRO A 66 -4.56 49.87 -34.79
N GLN A 67 -3.41 50.25 -34.22
CA GLN A 67 -3.27 50.99 -32.95
C GLN A 67 -3.59 52.50 -33.19
N PRO A 68 -3.90 53.38 -32.19
CA PRO A 68 -3.24 53.42 -30.87
C PRO A 68 -4.05 53.90 -29.63
N ALA A 69 -3.39 53.75 -28.47
CA ALA A 69 -3.41 54.60 -27.27
C ALA A 69 -4.74 55.01 -26.59
N SER A 70 -5.01 54.37 -25.44
CA SER A 70 -5.25 55.10 -24.18
C SER A 70 -4.74 54.26 -23.01
N ALA A 71 -4.10 54.90 -22.03
CA ALA A 71 -3.47 54.22 -20.90
C ALA A 71 -4.28 54.46 -19.61
N GLU A 72 -4.54 53.41 -18.84
CA GLU A 72 -4.97 53.56 -17.44
C GLU A 72 -4.35 52.49 -16.52
N SER A 73 -3.86 53.00 -15.38
CA SER A 73 -3.15 52.40 -14.26
C SER A 73 -3.22 50.88 -13.99
N ARG A 74 -2.04 50.26 -13.88
CA ARG A 74 -1.81 49.11 -12.97
C ARG A 74 -1.70 49.62 -11.52
N PRO A 75 -2.36 49.02 -10.52
CA PRO A 75 -2.03 49.24 -9.12
C PRO A 75 -0.71 48.55 -8.77
N LYS A 76 0.26 49.30 -8.22
CA LYS A 76 1.48 48.74 -7.62
C LYS A 76 1.16 48.28 -6.19
N ILE A 77 1.47 47.03 -5.86
CA ILE A 77 1.50 46.57 -4.46
C ILE A 77 2.92 46.79 -3.93
N ASN A 78 3.08 47.78 -3.05
CA ASN A 78 4.30 47.95 -2.27
C ASN A 78 4.34 46.92 -1.13
N VAL A 79 5.47 46.26 -0.93
CA VAL A 79 5.75 45.49 0.29
C VAL A 79 6.78 46.24 1.12
N THR A 80 6.32 46.90 2.18
CA THR A 80 7.19 47.51 3.20
C THR A 80 7.51 46.51 4.30
N SER A 81 8.80 46.40 4.66
CA SER A 81 9.28 45.59 5.78
C SER A 81 8.89 46.18 7.13
N ALA A 82 8.31 45.37 8.02
CA ALA A 82 8.07 45.74 9.42
C ALA A 82 9.25 45.33 10.34
N ALA A 83 9.39 46.06 11.46
CA ALA A 83 10.53 46.02 12.38
C ALA A 83 10.55 44.80 13.34
N PRO A 84 11.71 44.45 13.93
CA PRO A 84 11.84 43.30 14.84
C PRO A 84 11.26 43.57 16.24
N PRO A 85 10.76 42.54 16.96
CA PRO A 85 10.19 42.69 18.30
C PRO A 85 11.27 42.76 19.40
N ALA A 86 10.95 43.48 20.47
CA ALA A 86 11.77 43.59 21.67
C ALA A 86 11.11 42.94 22.91
N SER A 87 11.94 42.68 23.91
CA SER A 87 11.61 42.28 25.30
C SER A 87 10.93 40.92 25.54
N SER A 88 11.68 40.03 26.18
CA SER A 88 11.16 38.90 26.98
C SER A 88 11.14 39.26 28.46
N SER A 89 10.00 39.11 29.13
CA SER A 89 9.89 39.12 30.59
C SER A 89 10.20 37.73 31.19
N PRO A 90 10.56 37.64 32.49
CA PRO A 90 11.39 36.54 33.01
C PRO A 90 10.62 35.27 33.43
N ASN A 91 11.37 34.16 33.50
CA ASN A 91 10.90 32.85 33.94
C ASN A 91 10.83 32.78 35.50
N PRO A 92 9.86 32.08 36.13
CA PRO A 92 9.58 32.27 37.56
C PRO A 92 10.12 31.14 38.46
N PHE A 93 11.42 31.13 38.79
CA PHE A 93 11.96 30.18 39.78
C PHE A 93 13.04 30.72 40.75
N ASP A 94 13.40 32.01 40.70
CA ASP A 94 14.42 32.62 41.59
C ASP A 94 13.93 32.93 43.01
N LYS A 95 13.45 31.90 43.74
CA LYS A 95 13.32 31.93 45.22
C LYS A 95 13.47 30.53 45.81
N LEU A 96 14.69 30.17 46.25
CA LEU A 96 14.97 29.32 47.43
C LEU A 96 16.48 29.20 47.73
N GLY A 97 16.95 29.95 48.74
CA GLY A 97 17.93 29.50 49.74
C GLY A 97 19.39 29.14 49.36
N VAL A 98 20.31 30.11 49.51
CA VAL A 98 21.35 30.15 50.59
C VAL A 98 22.03 28.79 50.95
N LYS A 99 23.36 28.59 50.86
CA LYS A 99 24.39 29.21 51.74
C LYS A 99 25.84 28.84 51.37
N ALA A 100 26.79 29.77 51.49
CA ALA A 100 28.17 29.53 52.00
C ALA A 100 28.86 30.87 52.31
N GLU A 101 29.41 30.98 53.53
CA GLU A 101 29.80 32.20 54.27
C GLU A 101 31.26 32.70 54.03
N PRO A 102 31.68 33.86 54.60
CA PRO A 102 32.88 34.61 54.21
C PRO A 102 34.12 34.33 55.12
N SER A 103 35.33 34.86 54.85
CA SER A 103 35.71 36.23 55.25
C SER A 103 37.18 36.61 54.97
N SER A 104 37.42 37.92 55.00
CA SER A 104 38.65 38.72 54.91
C SER A 104 40.01 38.14 55.34
N SER A 105 41.05 38.49 54.58
CA SER A 105 42.17 39.32 55.10
C SER A 105 42.88 40.08 53.98
N THR A 106 43.54 41.19 54.33
CA THR A 106 44.08 42.21 53.40
C THR A 106 45.60 42.12 53.24
N ALA A 107 46.12 42.23 52.01
CA ALA A 107 47.47 42.70 51.72
C ALA A 107 47.61 43.26 50.28
N ASP A 108 48.22 44.44 50.18
CA ASP A 108 48.82 45.12 49.02
C ASP A 108 48.47 44.72 47.57
N ARG A 109 47.73 45.62 46.90
CA ARG A 109 47.88 45.84 45.45
C ARG A 109 48.88 46.97 45.20
N PRO A 110 49.97 46.76 44.45
CA PRO A 110 50.72 47.86 43.85
C PRO A 110 49.82 48.56 42.83
N SER A 111 49.81 49.89 42.85
CA SER A 111 49.20 50.69 41.79
C SER A 111 49.95 50.49 40.47
N PRO A 112 49.25 50.31 39.32
CA PRO A 112 49.93 50.34 38.03
C PRO A 112 50.49 51.75 37.80
N LYS A 113 51.81 51.85 37.64
CA LYS A 113 52.45 53.09 37.19
C LYS A 113 51.88 53.49 35.83
N PRO A 114 51.75 54.79 35.51
CA PRO A 114 51.43 55.22 34.16
C PRO A 114 52.60 54.83 33.25
N SER A 115 52.42 53.79 32.42
CA SER A 115 53.39 53.51 31.36
C SER A 115 53.28 54.59 30.30
N THR A 116 54.26 55.49 30.26
CA THR A 116 54.54 56.37 29.13
C THR A 116 54.87 55.51 27.91
N THR A 117 53.85 55.08 27.17
CA THR A 117 54.02 54.47 25.85
C THR A 117 54.37 55.58 24.86
N GLN A 118 55.60 55.57 24.37
CA GLN A 118 55.89 56.24 23.09
C GLN A 118 54.96 55.64 22.00
N PRO A 119 54.59 56.42 20.98
CA PRO A 119 53.82 55.88 19.86
C PRO A 119 54.62 54.75 19.20
N GLU A 120 54.06 53.55 19.23
CA GLU A 120 54.64 52.37 18.55
C GLU A 120 54.70 52.66 17.04
N SER A 121 55.92 52.71 16.50
CA SER A 121 56.16 52.94 15.08
C SER A 121 55.47 51.88 14.22
N ASP A 122 55.11 52.24 13.00
CA ASP A 122 54.32 51.37 12.13
C ASP A 122 55.05 50.06 11.80
N GLU A 123 56.37 50.11 11.65
CA GLU A 123 57.25 48.93 11.54
C GLU A 123 57.20 48.04 12.78
N SER A 124 57.30 48.61 13.99
CA SER A 124 57.27 47.82 15.23
C SER A 124 55.88 47.23 15.49
N TYR A 125 54.83 47.93 15.07
CA TYR A 125 53.47 47.41 15.05
C TYR A 125 53.32 46.24 14.06
N ALA A 126 53.87 46.38 12.85
CA ALA A 126 53.88 45.33 11.84
C ALA A 126 54.60 44.08 12.36
N ASP A 127 55.84 44.24 12.81
CA ASP A 127 56.66 43.15 13.36
C ASP A 127 55.96 42.39 14.49
N ARG A 128 55.48 43.11 15.51
CA ARG A 128 54.76 42.50 16.65
C ARG A 128 53.51 41.77 16.20
N THR A 129 52.76 42.33 15.25
CA THR A 129 51.49 41.76 14.77
C THR A 129 51.73 40.53 13.91
N LEU A 130 52.67 40.57 12.98
CA LEU A 130 53.04 39.46 12.10
C LEU A 130 53.68 38.31 12.89
N SER A 131 54.62 38.61 13.79
CA SER A 131 55.22 37.63 14.72
C SER A 131 54.15 36.92 15.57
N GLN A 132 53.12 37.64 16.03
CA GLN A 132 52.03 37.05 16.81
C GLN A 132 51.06 36.20 15.97
N ILE A 133 50.77 36.61 14.74
CA ILE A 133 49.89 35.87 13.81
C ILE A 133 50.57 34.57 13.36
N PHE A 134 51.82 34.65 12.89
CA PHE A 134 52.50 33.55 12.21
C PHE A 134 53.40 32.71 13.12
N ARG A 135 53.72 33.20 14.33
CA ARG A 135 54.62 32.55 15.31
C ARG A 135 56.05 32.33 14.78
N ILE A 136 56.55 33.35 14.08
CA ILE A 136 57.90 33.43 13.51
C ILE A 136 58.64 34.65 14.07
N THR A 137 59.96 34.68 13.93
CA THR A 137 60.84 35.81 14.25
C THR A 137 62.07 35.80 13.36
N VAL A 138 62.56 36.99 13.01
CA VAL A 138 63.86 37.21 12.34
C VAL A 138 64.95 37.69 13.30
N ASP A 139 64.66 37.90 14.58
CA ASP A 139 65.66 38.21 15.61
C ASP A 139 65.94 36.95 16.48
N PRO A 140 67.16 36.39 16.45
CA PRO A 140 67.50 35.21 17.24
C PRO A 140 67.50 35.47 18.77
N HIS A 141 67.49 36.73 19.21
CA HIS A 141 67.39 37.09 20.63
C HIS A 141 65.93 37.15 21.11
N ASN A 142 64.96 37.28 20.20
CA ASN A 142 63.55 37.48 20.52
C ASN A 142 62.69 36.27 20.12
N MET A 143 62.98 35.13 20.76
CA MET A 143 62.40 33.81 20.46
C MET A 143 61.07 33.51 21.15
N VAL A 144 60.51 34.47 21.90
CA VAL A 144 59.26 34.31 22.66
C VAL A 144 58.45 35.60 22.52
N ASN A 145 57.20 35.50 22.07
CA ASN A 145 56.37 36.68 21.94
C ASN A 145 55.92 37.27 23.29
N SER A 146 55.35 38.46 23.26
CA SER A 146 54.80 39.17 24.43
C SER A 146 53.71 38.42 25.21
N SER A 147 53.22 37.29 24.69
CA SER A 147 52.25 36.38 25.33
C SER A 147 52.87 35.07 25.82
N GLY A 148 54.20 34.94 25.86
CA GLY A 148 54.91 33.76 26.34
C GLY A 148 54.92 32.57 25.37
N GLN A 149 54.53 32.75 24.11
CA GLN A 149 54.53 31.68 23.10
C GLN A 149 55.84 31.67 22.32
N ARG A 150 56.43 30.48 22.14
CA ARG A 150 57.66 30.27 21.37
C ARG A 150 57.45 30.65 19.90
N LEU A 151 58.41 31.40 19.35
CA LEU A 151 58.51 31.76 17.94
C LEU A 151 59.50 30.85 17.22
N THR A 152 59.33 30.71 15.92
CA THR A 152 60.22 29.96 15.02
C THR A 152 61.19 30.94 14.38
N PHE A 153 62.49 30.70 14.54
CA PHE A 153 63.52 31.54 13.92
C PHE A 153 63.62 31.26 12.43
N LEU A 154 63.79 32.31 11.64
CA LEU A 154 63.98 32.27 10.19
C LEU A 154 65.43 32.66 9.86
N PRO A 155 66.38 31.70 9.85
CA PRO A 155 67.80 31.98 9.64
C PRO A 155 68.11 32.59 8.27
N ASN A 156 67.44 32.18 7.19
CA ASN A 156 67.80 32.65 5.84
C ASN A 156 67.36 34.11 5.67
N LEU A 157 66.13 34.44 6.05
CA LEU A 157 65.65 35.82 6.05
C LEU A 157 66.42 36.71 7.04
N ASN A 158 66.94 36.17 8.15
CA ASN A 158 67.85 36.91 9.03
C ASN A 158 69.18 37.24 8.35
N GLU A 159 69.77 36.30 7.60
CA GLU A 159 71.01 36.50 6.85
C GLU A 159 70.82 37.60 5.77
N GLU A 160 69.78 37.51 4.95
CA GLU A 160 69.47 38.50 3.91
C GLU A 160 69.19 39.92 4.46
N LEU A 161 68.48 40.04 5.59
CA LEU A 161 68.24 41.34 6.25
C LEU A 161 69.55 41.95 6.79
N ASN A 162 70.47 41.14 7.31
CA ASN A 162 71.78 41.61 7.75
C ASN A 162 72.68 42.03 6.56
N GLU A 163 72.65 41.30 5.44
CA GLU A 163 73.44 41.63 4.24
C GLU A 163 72.95 42.91 3.54
N SER A 164 71.62 43.13 3.52
CA SER A 164 70.99 44.34 2.97
C SER A 164 71.08 45.57 3.89
N GLY A 165 71.42 45.37 5.16
CA GLY A 165 71.47 46.44 6.17
C GLY A 165 70.09 46.90 6.66
N GLU A 166 69.05 46.09 6.42
CA GLU A 166 67.68 46.36 6.86
C GLU A 166 67.48 46.02 8.36
N PRO A 167 66.51 46.66 9.04
CA PRO A 167 66.21 46.32 10.44
C PRO A 167 65.67 44.89 10.56
N LEU A 168 66.14 44.14 11.57
CA LEU A 168 65.67 42.79 11.91
C LEU A 168 64.23 42.80 12.45
N LYS A 169 63.26 43.02 11.56
CA LYS A 169 61.82 43.11 11.82
C LYS A 169 61.03 42.51 10.66
N LEU A 170 59.89 41.90 10.96
CA LEU A 170 58.93 41.51 9.93
C LEU A 170 58.16 42.73 9.41
N SER A 171 58.09 42.86 8.08
CA SER A 171 57.33 43.90 7.39
C SER A 171 56.32 43.27 6.43
N VAL A 172 55.45 44.10 5.83
CA VAL A 172 54.53 43.66 4.77
C VAL A 172 55.31 43.12 3.56
N ASN A 173 56.44 43.75 3.22
CA ASN A 173 57.25 43.41 2.05
C ASN A 173 58.02 42.09 2.22
N THR A 174 58.49 41.81 3.43
CA THR A 174 59.29 40.60 3.76
C THR A 174 58.41 39.41 4.17
N LEU A 175 57.10 39.60 4.28
CA LEU A 175 56.18 38.59 4.80
C LEU A 175 56.08 37.33 3.94
N ASP A 176 56.00 37.46 2.61
CA ASP A 176 55.83 36.30 1.72
C ASP A 176 57.03 35.34 1.80
N GLN A 177 58.25 35.89 1.76
CA GLN A 177 59.50 35.16 1.97
C GLN A 177 59.57 34.51 3.36
N ALA A 178 59.19 35.24 4.42
CA ALA A 178 59.09 34.70 5.77
C ALA A 178 58.14 33.50 5.86
N LEU A 179 57.03 33.51 5.13
CA LEU A 179 56.07 32.39 5.11
C LEU A 179 56.58 31.21 4.29
N MET A 180 57.28 31.45 3.18
CA MET A 180 57.94 30.40 2.40
C MET A 180 58.98 29.64 3.23
N GLU A 181 59.85 30.36 3.97
CA GLU A 181 60.84 29.74 4.86
C GLU A 181 60.17 29.00 6.04
N ALA A 182 59.18 29.61 6.68
CA ALA A 182 58.46 29.02 7.82
C ALA A 182 57.67 27.74 7.45
N ALA A 183 57.09 27.70 6.25
CA ALA A 183 56.36 26.53 5.76
C ALA A 183 57.31 25.41 5.29
N SER A 184 58.43 25.77 4.64
CA SER A 184 59.45 24.82 4.20
C SER A 184 60.16 24.16 5.40
N SER A 185 60.38 24.92 6.49
CA SER A 185 60.95 24.40 7.74
C SER A 185 59.95 23.67 8.64
N TYR A 186 58.64 23.73 8.34
CA TYR A 186 57.62 22.98 9.08
C TYR A 186 57.82 21.46 8.87
N PRO A 187 57.54 20.58 9.85
CA PRO A 187 57.79 19.14 9.70
C PRO A 187 57.05 18.50 8.52
N HIS A 188 57.76 17.71 7.69
CA HIS A 188 57.22 17.08 6.47
C HIS A 188 56.20 15.97 6.76
N ASP A 189 56.25 15.35 7.95
CA ASP A 189 55.28 14.37 8.43
C ASP A 189 53.90 14.97 8.71
N LYS A 190 53.78 16.30 8.73
CA LYS A 190 52.54 17.03 9.06
C LYS A 190 52.01 17.82 7.85
N PRO A 191 50.68 17.84 7.63
CA PRO A 191 50.07 18.72 6.64
C PRO A 191 50.39 20.19 6.89
N LEU A 192 50.75 20.93 5.84
CA LEU A 192 50.99 22.38 5.89
C LEU A 192 49.75 23.17 6.34
N MET A 193 48.56 22.67 6.04
CA MET A 193 47.31 23.28 6.48
C MET A 193 47.17 23.31 8.02
N ASN A 194 47.89 22.47 8.77
CA ASN A 194 47.99 22.58 10.24
C ASN A 194 48.83 23.78 10.71
N TYR A 195 49.67 24.35 9.85
CA TYR A 195 50.38 25.60 10.11
C TYR A 195 49.53 26.80 9.66
N PHE A 196 49.11 26.84 8.39
CA PHE A 196 48.44 28.00 7.82
C PHE A 196 47.01 28.25 8.35
N LEU A 197 46.19 27.22 8.59
CA LEU A 197 44.80 27.44 9.07
C LEU A 197 44.74 28.10 10.47
N PRO A 198 45.56 27.69 11.46
CA PRO A 198 45.67 28.44 12.72
C PRO A 198 46.24 29.86 12.55
N CYS A 199 47.18 30.09 11.62
CA CYS A 199 47.67 31.43 11.30
C CYS A 199 46.53 32.32 10.75
N TRP A 200 45.76 31.81 9.79
CA TRP A 200 44.59 32.50 9.24
C TRP A 200 43.58 32.87 10.32
N LYS A 201 43.22 31.94 11.22
CA LYS A 201 42.30 32.24 12.33
C LYS A 201 42.83 33.32 13.26
N ARG A 202 44.14 33.39 13.49
CA ARG A 202 44.78 34.47 14.24
C ARG A 202 44.77 35.79 13.46
N ALA A 203 45.03 35.78 12.15
CA ALA A 203 44.94 36.96 11.30
C ALA A 203 43.53 37.56 11.27
N VAL A 204 42.49 36.74 11.08
CA VAL A 204 41.09 37.17 11.15
C VAL A 204 40.75 37.74 12.53
N LYS A 205 41.18 37.07 13.62
CA LYS A 205 40.92 37.55 14.98
C LYS A 205 41.63 38.89 15.26
N ALA A 206 42.86 39.06 14.80
CA ALA A 206 43.62 40.30 14.94
C ALA A 206 42.99 41.45 14.14
N SER A 207 42.60 41.18 12.89
CA SER A 207 41.88 42.11 12.01
C SER A 207 40.54 42.55 12.63
N LEU A 208 39.75 41.62 13.19
CA LEU A 208 38.48 41.96 13.89
C LEU A 208 38.67 42.74 15.20
N GLN A 209 39.86 42.67 15.82
CA GLN A 209 40.20 43.44 17.02
C GLN A 209 40.78 44.83 16.68
N PHE A 210 41.27 45.01 15.45
CA PHE A 210 41.73 46.28 14.92
C PHE A 210 40.54 47.17 14.52
N LYS A 211 40.60 48.46 14.86
CA LYS A 211 39.50 49.42 14.64
C LYS A 211 39.74 50.40 13.48
N GLY A 212 40.92 50.39 12.87
CA GLY A 212 41.21 51.21 11.70
C GLY A 212 40.70 50.54 10.42
N THR A 213 40.31 51.35 9.44
CA THR A 213 39.78 50.89 8.14
C THR A 213 40.70 51.24 6.96
N GLU A 214 41.73 52.05 7.18
CA GLU A 214 42.66 52.55 6.18
C GLU A 214 44.07 52.79 6.80
N GLY A 215 45.10 52.89 5.95
CA GLY A 215 46.48 53.21 6.34
C GLY A 215 47.39 52.01 6.64
N PRO A 216 48.69 52.23 6.92
CA PRO A 216 49.69 51.16 6.95
C PRO A 216 49.40 50.03 7.94
N LYS A 217 48.82 50.36 9.11
CA LYS A 217 48.42 49.36 10.11
C LYS A 217 47.22 48.52 9.68
N PHE A 218 46.35 49.04 8.81
CA PHE A 218 45.26 48.28 8.20
C PHE A 218 45.80 47.33 7.12
N GLU A 219 46.71 47.82 6.28
CA GLU A 219 47.38 47.04 5.23
C GLU A 219 48.10 45.80 5.79
N VAL A 220 48.76 45.91 6.96
CA VAL A 220 49.34 44.76 7.68
C VAL A 220 48.30 43.66 7.94
N HIS A 221 47.07 44.01 8.35
CA HIS A 221 46.01 43.02 8.61
C HIS A 221 45.40 42.45 7.33
N GLU A 222 45.18 43.28 6.31
CA GLU A 222 44.69 42.80 5.01
C GLU A 222 45.71 41.89 4.33
N GLU A 223 47.01 42.22 4.36
CA GLU A 223 48.04 41.41 3.71
C GLU A 223 48.35 40.13 4.49
N ALA A 224 48.43 40.19 5.83
CA ALA A 224 48.53 38.98 6.65
C ALA A 224 47.34 38.04 6.41
N LYS A 225 46.14 38.58 6.19
CA LYS A 225 44.96 37.82 5.76
C LYS A 225 45.13 37.25 4.34
N ARG A 226 45.52 38.09 3.37
CA ARG A 226 45.65 37.74 1.96
C ARG A 226 46.64 36.58 1.78
N LEU A 227 47.82 36.70 2.36
CA LEU A 227 48.91 35.71 2.30
C LEU A 227 48.62 34.47 3.16
N CYS A 228 47.98 34.59 4.33
CA CYS A 228 47.49 33.41 5.07
C CYS A 228 46.59 32.53 4.18
N MET A 229 45.65 33.16 3.47
CA MET A 229 44.65 32.44 2.68
C MET A 229 45.25 31.86 1.39
N SER A 230 46.18 32.57 0.75
CA SER A 230 46.94 32.03 -0.39
C SER A 230 47.88 30.90 0.04
N GLY A 231 48.54 31.01 1.20
CA GLY A 231 49.34 29.93 1.79
C GLY A 231 48.49 28.70 2.15
N CYS A 232 47.25 28.89 2.63
CA CYS A 232 46.31 27.77 2.81
C CYS A 232 45.98 27.07 1.48
N LEU A 233 45.88 27.81 0.37
CA LEU A 233 45.64 27.22 -0.95
C LEU A 233 46.88 26.48 -1.46
N PHE A 234 48.03 27.14 -1.50
CA PHE A 234 49.29 26.58 -2.01
C PHE A 234 49.73 25.35 -1.21
N ALA A 235 49.47 25.35 0.10
CA ALA A 235 49.64 24.18 0.97
C ALA A 235 48.81 22.93 0.59
N LEU A 236 47.80 23.09 -0.28
CA LEU A 236 46.89 22.04 -0.74
C LEU A 236 46.99 21.78 -2.26
N THR A 237 47.53 22.72 -3.04
CA THR A 237 47.56 22.65 -4.52
C THR A 237 48.96 22.60 -5.10
N MET A 238 49.94 23.21 -4.43
CA MET A 238 51.33 23.34 -4.90
C MET A 238 52.33 23.11 -3.74
N PRO A 239 52.31 21.93 -3.09
CA PRO A 239 53.20 21.64 -1.96
C PRO A 239 54.69 21.67 -2.35
N ASP A 240 55.02 21.48 -3.62
CA ASP A 240 56.38 21.55 -4.16
C ASP A 240 57.02 22.94 -3.96
N LEU A 241 56.21 24.02 -3.88
CA LEU A 241 56.68 25.38 -3.53
C LEU A 241 57.40 25.41 -2.16
N TYR A 242 57.04 24.50 -1.26
CA TYR A 242 57.60 24.38 0.09
C TYR A 242 58.54 23.16 0.20
N GLY A 243 59.08 22.68 -0.93
CA GLY A 243 59.99 21.52 -0.99
C GLY A 243 59.33 20.18 -0.65
N ARG A 244 58.01 20.04 -0.80
CA ARG A 244 57.23 18.85 -0.40
C ARG A 244 56.57 18.19 -1.62
N SER A 245 56.82 16.90 -1.80
CA SER A 245 56.10 16.13 -2.83
C SER A 245 54.60 16.02 -2.52
N PRO A 246 53.72 16.04 -3.55
CA PRO A 246 52.28 15.87 -3.37
C PRO A 246 51.87 14.63 -2.56
N ASN A 247 50.95 14.80 -1.62
CA ASN A 247 50.45 13.79 -0.71
C ASN A 247 48.93 13.93 -0.52
N PRO A 248 48.10 13.09 -1.19
CA PRO A 248 46.64 13.14 -1.10
C PRO A 248 46.04 12.99 0.32
N LYS A 249 46.81 12.61 1.34
CA LYS A 249 46.37 12.60 2.74
C LYS A 249 46.54 13.94 3.45
N HIS A 250 47.45 14.79 2.97
CA HIS A 250 47.72 16.13 3.50
C HIS A 250 46.99 17.19 2.66
N ASP A 251 46.92 16.96 1.35
CA ASP A 251 46.49 17.91 0.33
C ASP A 251 44.96 17.80 0.12
N THR A 252 44.19 17.91 1.19
CA THR A 252 42.72 17.78 1.18
C THR A 252 42.06 18.56 2.32
N LEU A 253 40.93 19.21 2.03
CA LEU A 253 40.11 19.90 3.04
C LEU A 253 39.30 18.94 3.92
N MET A 254 39.18 17.66 3.55
CA MET A 254 38.34 16.66 4.22
C MET A 254 38.59 16.54 5.75
N PRO A 255 39.84 16.45 6.27
CA PRO A 255 40.09 16.37 7.72
C PRO A 255 39.68 17.63 8.48
N TYR A 256 39.69 18.78 7.82
CA TYR A 256 39.39 20.10 8.40
C TYR A 256 37.88 20.38 8.38
N LEU A 257 37.15 19.82 7.41
CA LEU A 257 35.69 19.85 7.37
C LEU A 257 35.06 18.95 8.44
N LEU A 258 35.61 17.75 8.65
CA LEU A 258 35.08 16.77 9.62
C LEU A 258 35.23 17.20 11.09
N LYS A 259 36.19 18.08 11.42
CA LYS A 259 36.35 18.61 12.80
C LYS A 259 35.28 19.64 13.21
N GLY A 260 34.49 20.14 12.25
CA GLY A 260 33.43 21.10 12.51
C GLY A 260 33.93 22.53 12.75
N VAL A 261 33.00 23.48 12.69
CA VAL A 261 33.32 24.92 12.55
C VAL A 261 33.88 25.60 13.81
N GLN A 262 33.77 24.95 14.98
CA GLN A 262 34.22 25.47 16.28
C GLN A 262 35.60 24.95 16.69
N ASP A 263 36.11 23.87 16.07
CA ASP A 263 37.43 23.31 16.39
C ASP A 263 38.54 24.26 15.91
N GLU A 264 39.63 24.42 16.67
CA GLU A 264 40.74 25.30 16.29
C GLU A 264 41.40 24.87 14.96
N ASN A 265 41.34 23.59 14.62
CA ASN A 265 41.83 22.99 13.39
C ASN A 265 40.69 22.57 12.44
N GLY A 266 39.46 23.06 12.64
CA GLY A 266 38.35 22.90 11.69
C GLY A 266 38.17 24.11 10.76
N LEU A 267 37.48 23.97 9.62
CA LEU A 267 37.15 25.13 8.77
C LEU A 267 35.98 25.93 9.38
N CYS A 268 36.23 27.17 9.81
CA CYS A 268 35.18 28.05 10.31
C CYS A 268 34.46 28.76 9.16
N PHE A 269 33.24 29.28 9.40
CA PHE A 269 32.44 29.97 8.39
C PHE A 269 33.20 31.11 7.69
N ASN A 270 34.02 31.88 8.41
CA ASN A 270 34.79 33.00 7.85
C ASN A 270 35.84 32.53 6.83
N PHE A 271 36.49 31.37 7.04
CA PHE A 271 37.41 30.79 6.06
C PHE A 271 36.64 30.39 4.77
N ILE A 272 35.48 29.76 4.94
CA ILE A 272 34.67 29.30 3.80
C ILE A 272 34.13 30.51 3.01
N GLN A 273 33.68 31.57 3.68
CA GLN A 273 33.28 32.82 3.04
C GLN A 273 34.42 33.48 2.27
N GLU A 274 35.63 33.53 2.85
CA GLU A 274 36.79 34.11 2.18
C GLU A 274 37.25 33.26 0.98
N ALA A 275 37.14 31.93 1.05
CA ALA A 275 37.42 31.06 -0.08
C ALA A 275 36.42 31.30 -1.23
N ILE A 276 35.12 31.39 -0.90
CA ILE A 276 34.05 31.60 -1.89
C ILE A 276 34.24 32.91 -2.66
N LYS A 277 34.74 33.98 -2.01
CA LYS A 277 35.03 35.25 -2.71
C LYS A 277 36.06 35.10 -3.84
N ARG A 278 36.96 34.12 -3.74
CA ARG A 278 38.04 33.85 -4.70
C ARG A 278 37.66 32.80 -5.76
N PHE A 279 36.43 32.29 -5.77
CA PHE A 279 36.02 31.23 -6.70
C PHE A 279 36.06 31.66 -8.17
N ASP A 280 35.84 32.94 -8.45
CA ASP A 280 35.90 33.50 -9.81
C ASP A 280 37.33 33.88 -10.22
N ASP A 281 38.25 34.05 -9.25
CA ASP A 281 39.65 34.40 -9.47
C ASP A 281 40.58 33.16 -9.53
N ASP A 282 40.19 32.05 -8.87
CA ASP A 282 41.02 30.87 -8.66
C ASP A 282 40.18 29.57 -8.67
N GLU A 283 40.24 28.84 -9.79
CA GLU A 283 39.48 27.61 -10.02
C GLU A 283 39.87 26.46 -9.07
N ALA A 284 41.03 26.52 -8.40
CA ALA A 284 41.46 25.45 -7.51
C ALA A 284 40.66 25.41 -6.19
N PHE A 285 40.15 26.55 -5.72
CA PHE A 285 39.27 26.58 -4.54
C PHE A 285 37.97 25.78 -4.76
N PRO A 286 37.15 26.03 -5.80
CA PRO A 286 36.00 25.20 -6.15
C PRO A 286 36.31 23.70 -6.20
N ALA A 287 37.41 23.31 -6.83
CA ALA A 287 37.84 21.92 -6.95
C ALA A 287 38.12 21.29 -5.57
N LEU A 288 38.93 21.94 -4.73
CA LEU A 288 39.27 21.45 -3.39
C LEU A 288 38.06 21.21 -2.49
N PHE A 289 37.05 22.09 -2.53
CA PHE A 289 35.80 21.89 -1.77
C PHE A 289 34.99 20.72 -2.36
N ASN A 290 34.83 20.65 -3.68
CA ASN A 290 34.13 19.54 -4.33
C ASN A 290 34.77 18.18 -4.02
N ASP A 291 36.08 18.05 -4.24
CA ASP A 291 36.84 16.81 -4.01
C ASP A 291 36.80 16.38 -2.55
N ALA A 292 36.94 17.33 -1.62
CA ALA A 292 36.82 17.03 -0.20
C ALA A 292 35.44 16.48 0.16
N MET A 293 34.34 17.05 -0.38
CA MET A 293 33.00 16.52 -0.12
C MET A 293 32.75 15.17 -0.80
N VAL A 294 33.31 14.94 -1.99
CA VAL A 294 33.26 13.62 -2.67
C VAL A 294 34.00 12.57 -1.84
N GLN A 295 35.16 12.91 -1.26
CA GLN A 295 35.89 12.06 -0.31
C GLN A 295 35.09 11.80 0.98
N ILE A 296 34.42 12.81 1.54
CA ILE A 296 33.52 12.67 2.69
C ILE A 296 32.38 11.69 2.36
N SER A 297 31.71 11.88 1.22
CA SER A 297 30.61 11.02 0.78
C SER A 297 31.07 9.57 0.57
N SER A 298 32.17 9.35 -0.17
CA SER A 298 32.74 8.04 -0.43
C SER A 298 33.09 7.28 0.87
N LYS A 299 33.68 7.97 1.86
CA LYS A 299 33.96 7.38 3.18
C LYS A 299 32.68 7.09 3.97
N LEU A 300 31.70 8.00 3.96
CA LEU A 300 30.39 7.77 4.59
C LEU A 300 29.70 6.53 3.99
N GLY A 301 29.94 6.22 2.72
CA GLY A 301 29.42 5.02 2.05
C GLY A 301 29.87 3.70 2.70
N THR A 302 31.03 3.71 3.40
CA THR A 302 31.56 2.56 4.15
C THR A 302 31.15 2.52 5.62
N ILE A 303 30.50 3.56 6.12
CA ILE A 303 30.15 3.75 7.53
C ILE A 303 28.70 3.30 7.80
N SER A 304 28.44 2.84 9.02
CA SER A 304 27.12 2.45 9.51
C SER A 304 26.59 3.39 10.61
N MET A 305 25.28 3.36 10.88
CA MET A 305 24.62 4.31 11.81
C MET A 305 25.05 4.15 13.29
N ASP A 306 25.63 3.00 13.65
CA ASP A 306 26.21 2.72 14.97
C ASP A 306 27.66 3.26 15.13
N GLN A 307 28.27 3.73 14.05
CA GLN A 307 29.61 4.34 14.02
C GLN A 307 29.53 5.87 14.04
N ASP A 308 30.68 6.55 14.07
CA ASP A 308 30.75 8.02 14.10
C ASP A 308 30.48 8.67 12.73
N TYR A 309 29.23 8.56 12.26
CA TYR A 309 28.77 9.14 10.99
C TYR A 309 28.45 10.64 11.09
N LYS A 310 28.20 11.16 12.30
CA LYS A 310 27.72 12.54 12.53
C LYS A 310 28.65 13.63 11.96
N PRO A 311 29.99 13.57 12.07
CA PRO A 311 30.89 14.54 11.47
C PRO A 311 30.69 14.73 9.95
N TYR A 312 30.38 13.65 9.23
CA TYR A 312 30.15 13.67 7.79
C TYR A 312 28.85 14.42 7.44
N ILE A 313 27.78 14.19 8.22
CA ILE A 313 26.50 14.91 8.06
C ILE A 313 26.69 16.39 8.39
N GLN A 314 27.40 16.72 9.46
CA GLN A 314 27.67 18.11 9.87
C GLN A 314 28.54 18.87 8.86
N ALA A 315 29.45 18.19 8.14
CA ALA A 315 30.18 18.79 7.03
C ALA A 315 29.25 19.17 5.87
N MET A 316 28.30 18.32 5.48
CA MET A 316 27.32 18.66 4.43
C MET A 316 26.32 19.74 4.92
N LEU A 317 25.87 19.69 6.17
CA LEU A 317 25.06 20.76 6.77
C LEU A 317 25.82 22.10 6.80
N THR A 318 27.13 22.09 6.99
CA THR A 318 27.96 23.30 6.85
C THR A 318 27.87 23.88 5.43
N TYR A 319 27.89 23.04 4.40
CA TYR A 319 27.74 23.48 3.00
C TYR A 319 26.36 24.08 2.72
N THR A 320 25.28 23.61 3.38
CA THR A 320 23.92 24.17 3.17
C THR A 320 23.80 25.66 3.46
N ARG A 321 24.74 26.22 4.24
CA ARG A 321 24.80 27.67 4.55
C ARG A 321 25.41 28.50 3.42
N PHE A 322 25.97 27.86 2.40
CA PHE A 322 26.72 28.49 1.31
C PHE A 322 26.19 28.03 -0.06
N PRO A 323 25.22 28.75 -0.65
CA PRO A 323 24.67 28.40 -1.95
C PRO A 323 25.70 28.14 -3.06
N PRO A 324 26.83 28.88 -3.17
CA PRO A 324 27.86 28.58 -4.17
C PRO A 324 28.46 27.17 -4.06
N LEU A 325 28.68 26.66 -2.84
CA LEU A 325 29.15 25.29 -2.64
C LEU A 325 28.12 24.25 -3.08
N ILE A 326 26.84 24.49 -2.78
CA ILE A 326 25.74 23.60 -3.16
C ILE A 326 25.55 23.56 -4.69
N VAL A 327 25.69 24.71 -5.37
CA VAL A 327 25.65 24.79 -6.84
C VAL A 327 26.84 24.05 -7.47
N ASN A 328 28.06 24.24 -6.94
CA ASN A 328 29.25 23.57 -7.46
C ASN A 328 29.19 22.04 -7.25
N LEU A 329 28.73 21.57 -6.08
CA LEU A 329 28.54 20.14 -5.81
C LEU A 329 27.50 19.49 -6.72
N ALA A 330 26.40 20.18 -7.02
CA ALA A 330 25.37 19.63 -7.90
C ALA A 330 25.85 19.47 -9.35
N LYS A 331 26.79 20.31 -9.79
CA LYS A 331 27.43 20.21 -11.10
C LYS A 331 28.46 19.09 -11.18
N HIS A 332 28.98 18.61 -10.05
CA HIS A 332 30.00 17.57 -10.00
C HIS A 332 29.49 16.23 -10.58
N PRO A 333 30.25 15.51 -11.43
CA PRO A 333 29.78 14.28 -12.09
C PRO A 333 29.25 13.20 -11.13
N THR A 334 29.84 13.07 -9.94
CA THR A 334 29.39 12.13 -8.89
C THR A 334 27.97 12.37 -8.41
N PHE A 335 27.37 13.54 -8.64
CA PHE A 335 26.00 13.84 -8.19
C PHE A 335 24.97 12.86 -8.79
N THR A 336 25.08 12.57 -10.09
CA THR A 336 24.18 11.69 -10.85
C THR A 336 24.95 10.70 -11.74
N MET A 337 26.11 10.22 -11.29
CA MET A 337 26.88 9.23 -12.04
C MET A 337 26.12 7.90 -12.20
N ALA A 338 26.26 7.27 -13.36
CA ALA A 338 25.65 5.98 -13.65
C ALA A 338 26.20 4.87 -12.72
N GLN A 339 25.29 4.06 -12.19
CA GLN A 339 25.49 3.00 -11.19
C GLN A 339 24.44 1.89 -11.37
N SER A 340 24.68 0.72 -10.75
CA SER A 340 23.60 -0.22 -10.48
C SER A 340 22.69 0.32 -9.38
N ALA A 341 21.45 -0.15 -9.28
CA ALA A 341 20.49 0.32 -8.29
C ALA A 341 21.02 0.22 -6.83
N ALA A 342 21.70 -0.87 -6.50
CA ALA A 342 22.38 -1.07 -5.21
C ALA A 342 23.66 -0.20 -5.04
N GLY A 343 24.24 0.28 -6.13
CA GLY A 343 25.40 1.18 -6.14
C GLY A 343 25.04 2.66 -5.92
N ILE A 344 23.81 3.08 -6.24
CA ILE A 344 23.37 4.48 -6.10
C ILE A 344 23.57 4.98 -4.66
N GLU A 345 23.19 4.18 -3.67
CA GLU A 345 23.31 4.49 -2.23
C GLU A 345 24.76 4.53 -1.70
N LYS A 346 25.77 4.17 -2.51
CA LYS A 346 27.19 4.14 -2.11
C LYS A 346 28.09 5.06 -2.93
N HIS A 347 27.75 5.31 -4.19
CA HIS A 347 28.67 5.92 -5.16
C HIS A 347 28.18 7.25 -5.73
N THR A 348 26.89 7.59 -5.62
CA THR A 348 26.42 8.95 -5.95
C THR A 348 26.65 9.91 -4.78
N LEU A 349 26.78 11.21 -5.02
CA LEU A 349 27.18 12.19 -3.99
C LEU A 349 26.25 12.19 -2.76
N LEU A 350 24.93 12.14 -2.97
CA LEU A 350 23.95 12.12 -1.87
C LEU A 350 23.62 10.70 -1.37
N GLY A 351 23.99 9.66 -2.14
CA GLY A 351 23.70 8.25 -1.83
C GLY A 351 24.07 7.85 -0.40
N PRO A 352 25.35 7.97 -0.02
CA PRO A 352 25.84 7.65 1.32
C PRO A 352 25.12 8.35 2.47
N PHE A 353 24.68 9.60 2.29
CA PHE A 353 23.93 10.34 3.32
C PHE A 353 22.57 9.69 3.55
N PHE A 354 21.84 9.39 2.48
CA PHE A 354 20.55 8.70 2.55
C PHE A 354 20.67 7.22 2.96
N ARG A 355 21.83 6.59 2.77
CA ARG A 355 22.10 5.20 3.14
C ARG A 355 22.16 4.97 4.65
N ILE A 356 22.56 5.98 5.43
CA ILE A 356 22.62 5.89 6.89
C ILE A 356 21.21 5.67 7.45
N SER A 357 21.01 4.50 8.04
CA SER A 357 19.69 4.00 8.44
C SER A 357 19.86 2.84 9.43
N PRO A 358 18.95 2.65 10.39
CA PRO A 358 19.00 1.51 11.29
C PRO A 358 18.64 0.18 10.61
N LEU A 359 18.19 0.20 9.36
CA LEU A 359 17.96 -1.01 8.57
C LEU A 359 19.24 -1.61 7.94
N GLN A 360 20.42 -1.07 8.28
CA GLN A 360 21.72 -1.66 7.92
C GLN A 360 21.98 -2.93 8.75
N ASN A 361 22.47 -4.01 8.13
CA ASN A 361 22.61 -5.33 8.77
C ASN A 361 23.43 -5.31 10.07
N GLU A 362 24.44 -4.46 10.13
CA GLU A 362 25.36 -4.27 11.25
C GLU A 362 24.61 -3.63 12.44
N VAL A 363 23.86 -2.57 12.16
CA VAL A 363 23.05 -1.83 13.13
C VAL A 363 21.90 -2.71 13.67
N ILE A 364 21.22 -3.45 12.82
CA ILE A 364 20.16 -4.41 13.20
C ILE A 364 20.65 -5.39 14.28
N LYS A 365 21.87 -5.94 14.12
CA LYS A 365 22.46 -6.87 15.10
C LYS A 365 22.77 -6.20 16.44
N SER A 366 23.13 -4.91 16.42
CA SER A 366 23.39 -4.13 17.65
C SER A 366 22.11 -3.85 18.44
N TYR A 367 21.00 -3.54 17.76
CA TYR A 367 19.70 -3.27 18.42
C TYR A 367 18.96 -4.53 18.88
N PHE A 368 19.09 -5.64 18.14
CA PHE A 368 18.37 -6.90 18.40
C PHE A 368 19.30 -8.13 18.49
N PRO A 369 20.27 -8.16 19.43
CA PRO A 369 21.14 -9.32 19.62
C PRO A 369 20.36 -10.51 20.21
N GLY A 370 20.49 -11.70 19.62
CA GLY A 370 19.78 -12.90 20.07
C GLY A 370 18.25 -12.79 19.93
N ALA A 371 17.77 -12.30 18.79
CA ALA A 371 16.40 -11.82 18.61
C ALA A 371 15.29 -12.84 18.96
N ARG A 372 15.56 -14.15 18.87
CA ARG A 372 14.66 -15.24 19.29
C ARG A 372 14.30 -15.19 20.79
N GLY A 373 15.19 -14.66 21.63
CA GLY A 373 15.06 -14.64 23.10
C GLY A 373 14.73 -13.27 23.71
N LEU A 374 14.49 -12.24 22.90
CA LEU A 374 14.21 -10.89 23.41
C LEU A 374 12.78 -10.78 23.98
N ASP A 375 12.65 -10.13 25.13
CA ASP A 375 11.34 -9.80 25.70
C ASP A 375 10.69 -8.62 24.97
N LYS A 376 9.35 -8.52 25.08
CA LYS A 376 8.57 -7.48 24.39
C LYS A 376 8.92 -6.06 24.82
N GLY A 377 9.33 -5.85 26.07
CA GLY A 377 9.69 -4.52 26.59
C GLY A 377 11.01 -4.04 26.01
N ARG A 378 12.02 -4.91 25.96
CA ARG A 378 13.31 -4.62 25.30
C ARG A 378 13.15 -4.40 23.81
N ILE A 379 12.31 -5.17 23.12
CA ILE A 379 11.98 -4.95 21.71
C ILE A 379 11.40 -3.55 21.49
N ALA A 380 10.39 -3.16 22.26
CA ALA A 380 9.76 -1.83 22.16
C ALA A 380 10.78 -0.69 22.41
N ASN A 381 11.56 -0.78 23.49
CA ASN A 381 12.60 0.21 23.81
C ASN A 381 13.65 0.33 22.70
N SER A 382 14.08 -0.79 22.10
CA SER A 382 15.00 -0.80 20.95
C SER A 382 14.37 -0.12 19.72
N GLN A 383 13.10 -0.41 19.42
CA GLN A 383 12.36 0.21 18.32
C GLN A 383 12.16 1.72 18.52
N ASP A 384 11.89 2.19 19.74
CA ASP A 384 11.72 3.62 20.04
C ASP A 384 13.05 4.39 19.94
N ALA A 385 14.14 3.84 20.49
CA ALA A 385 15.48 4.41 20.33
C ALA A 385 15.88 4.49 18.84
N LEU A 386 15.55 3.46 18.06
CA LEU A 386 15.77 3.38 16.63
C LEU A 386 14.99 4.46 15.85
N ARG A 387 13.70 4.65 16.16
CA ARG A 387 12.87 5.74 15.61
C ARG A 387 13.46 7.11 15.91
N MET A 388 13.88 7.36 17.15
CA MET A 388 14.43 8.65 17.56
C MET A 388 15.71 9.01 16.80
N VAL A 389 16.67 8.08 16.66
CA VAL A 389 17.90 8.32 15.89
C VAL A 389 17.58 8.54 14.40
N LEU A 390 16.67 7.76 13.82
CA LEU A 390 16.26 7.90 12.43
C LEU A 390 15.59 9.25 12.15
N ARG A 391 14.66 9.70 13.02
CA ARG A 391 13.99 11.01 12.91
C ARG A 391 14.99 12.16 12.86
N THR A 392 15.99 12.18 13.76
CA THR A 392 17.04 13.22 13.76
C THR A 392 17.82 13.22 12.45
N HIS A 393 18.23 12.04 11.96
CA HIS A 393 18.94 11.93 10.68
C HIS A 393 18.08 12.38 9.49
N GLN A 394 16.77 12.08 9.50
CA GLN A 394 15.83 12.53 8.47
C GLN A 394 15.53 14.03 8.52
N ASP A 395 15.61 14.67 9.69
CA ASP A 395 15.56 16.13 9.82
C ASP A 395 16.82 16.79 9.22
N ASP A 396 18.01 16.21 9.43
CA ASP A 396 19.27 16.65 8.77
C ASP A 396 19.23 16.42 7.24
N LEU A 397 18.78 15.25 6.76
CA LEU A 397 18.63 14.95 5.33
C LEU A 397 17.66 15.91 4.63
N PHE A 398 16.58 16.30 5.31
CA PHE A 398 15.65 17.30 4.76
C PHE A 398 16.33 18.67 4.65
N ALA A 399 17.06 19.11 5.66
CA ALA A 399 17.79 20.37 5.63
C ALA A 399 18.81 20.41 4.47
N ILE A 400 19.58 19.33 4.29
CA ILE A 400 20.51 19.15 3.17
C ILE A 400 19.77 19.25 1.83
N THR A 401 18.78 18.39 1.60
CA THR A 401 18.10 18.30 0.30
C THR A 401 17.33 19.57 -0.04
N ASN A 402 16.69 20.21 0.94
CA ASN A 402 16.00 21.48 0.78
C ASN A 402 16.95 22.62 0.41
N ALA A 403 18.22 22.58 0.81
CA ALA A 403 19.23 23.53 0.35
C ALA A 403 19.53 23.35 -1.15
N PHE A 404 19.68 22.11 -1.64
CA PHE A 404 19.84 21.83 -3.08
C PHE A 404 18.61 22.30 -3.89
N ILE A 405 17.38 22.04 -3.43
CA ILE A 405 16.14 22.49 -4.09
C ILE A 405 15.99 24.03 -4.12
N ARG A 406 16.61 24.75 -3.17
CA ARG A 406 16.52 26.21 -3.05
C ARG A 406 17.68 26.98 -3.68
N ALA A 407 18.85 26.38 -3.85
CA ALA A 407 20.05 27.07 -4.34
C ALA A 407 19.93 27.57 -5.80
N GLY A 408 19.13 26.93 -6.65
CA GLY A 408 18.90 27.37 -8.04
C GLY A 408 18.00 26.43 -8.83
N GLN A 409 17.57 26.85 -10.02
CA GLN A 409 16.73 26.03 -10.91
C GLN A 409 17.49 24.80 -11.44
N GLU A 410 18.76 24.97 -11.83
CA GLU A 410 19.62 23.85 -12.28
C GLU A 410 19.81 22.82 -11.15
N THR A 411 20.24 23.26 -9.98
CA THR A 411 20.42 22.43 -8.78
C THR A 411 19.14 21.67 -8.41
N ARG A 412 17.98 22.34 -8.50
CA ARG A 412 16.67 21.72 -8.30
C ARG A 412 16.39 20.64 -9.33
N SER A 413 16.59 20.91 -10.63
CA SER A 413 16.41 19.89 -11.68
C SER A 413 17.25 18.68 -11.38
N ARG A 414 18.57 18.85 -11.21
CA ARG A 414 19.52 17.75 -10.96
C ARG A 414 19.12 16.91 -9.74
N THR A 415 18.59 17.53 -8.69
CA THR A 415 18.10 16.84 -7.49
C THR A 415 16.84 16.00 -7.78
N LEU A 416 15.91 16.52 -8.58
CA LEU A 416 14.74 15.77 -9.04
C LEU A 416 15.14 14.64 -10.02
N ASP A 417 16.12 14.90 -10.89
CA ASP A 417 16.69 13.92 -11.82
C ASP A 417 17.36 12.76 -11.03
N TRP A 418 18.05 13.06 -9.92
CA TRP A 418 18.60 12.05 -9.00
C TRP A 418 17.52 11.22 -8.30
N PHE A 419 16.45 11.84 -7.80
CA PHE A 419 15.32 11.10 -7.23
C PHE A 419 14.60 10.21 -8.26
N ALA A 420 14.42 10.70 -9.48
CA ALA A 420 13.84 9.91 -10.57
C ALA A 420 14.74 8.74 -10.97
N TYR A 421 16.05 8.97 -11.05
CA TYR A 421 17.04 7.93 -11.33
C TYR A 421 17.02 6.81 -10.28
N ILE A 422 16.81 7.14 -8.99
CA ILE A 422 16.58 6.13 -7.95
C ILE A 422 15.35 5.29 -8.27
N MET A 423 14.19 5.91 -8.55
CA MET A 423 12.95 5.17 -8.81
C MET A 423 13.07 4.28 -10.04
N ASN A 424 13.47 4.86 -11.17
CA ASN A 424 13.58 4.19 -12.47
C ASN A 424 14.56 2.98 -12.43
N SER A 425 15.56 3.02 -11.54
CA SER A 425 16.51 1.91 -11.37
C SER A 425 15.98 0.78 -10.46
N ASN A 426 14.87 0.98 -9.75
CA ASN A 426 14.46 0.14 -8.61
C ASN A 426 13.13 -0.60 -8.78
N HIS A 427 12.56 -0.67 -10.00
CA HIS A 427 11.27 -1.36 -10.24
C HIS A 427 11.27 -2.81 -9.71
N LYS A 428 12.42 -3.51 -9.82
CA LYS A 428 12.61 -4.88 -9.28
C LYS A 428 12.34 -5.03 -7.77
N ARG A 429 12.26 -3.95 -6.99
CA ARG A 429 11.85 -3.98 -5.56
C ARG A 429 10.40 -4.45 -5.36
N ARG A 430 9.59 -4.52 -6.42
CA ARG A 430 8.22 -5.05 -6.41
C ARG A 430 8.07 -6.42 -7.08
N ALA A 431 9.17 -7.06 -7.47
CA ALA A 431 9.14 -8.43 -7.98
C ALA A 431 8.69 -9.43 -6.90
N LEU A 432 8.05 -10.54 -7.32
CA LEU A 432 7.62 -11.63 -6.42
C LEU A 432 8.77 -12.20 -5.58
N GLN A 433 9.97 -12.25 -6.16
CA GLN A 433 11.21 -12.57 -5.48
C GLN A 433 12.25 -11.49 -5.79
N VAL A 434 12.63 -10.72 -4.78
CA VAL A 434 13.59 -9.61 -4.90
C VAL A 434 14.99 -10.14 -4.58
N ASP A 435 15.98 -9.95 -5.48
CA ASP A 435 17.40 -10.12 -5.14
C ASP A 435 17.94 -8.82 -4.49
N PRO A 436 18.37 -8.84 -3.21
CA PRO A 436 18.95 -7.67 -2.54
C PRO A 436 20.22 -7.10 -3.17
N ARG A 437 20.83 -7.79 -4.15
CA ARG A 437 22.01 -7.32 -4.91
C ARG A 437 21.64 -6.42 -6.09
N GLU A 438 20.43 -6.57 -6.63
CA GLU A 438 19.96 -5.84 -7.80
C GLU A 438 19.15 -4.58 -7.47
N VAL A 439 18.94 -4.30 -6.17
CA VAL A 439 18.11 -3.18 -5.70
C VAL A 439 18.79 -2.38 -4.59
N ALA A 440 18.39 -1.11 -4.44
CA ALA A 440 18.79 -0.29 -3.29
C ALA A 440 18.22 -0.84 -1.97
N SER A 441 18.86 -0.52 -0.83
CA SER A 441 18.40 -1.00 0.48
C SER A 441 17.09 -0.35 0.94
N ASN A 442 16.38 -1.03 1.84
CA ASN A 442 15.17 -0.47 2.46
C ASN A 442 15.49 0.80 3.24
N GLY A 443 16.64 0.87 3.92
CA GLY A 443 17.03 2.05 4.70
C GLY A 443 17.17 3.30 3.84
N PHE A 444 17.84 3.16 2.70
CA PHE A 444 17.96 4.21 1.69
C PHE A 444 16.60 4.61 1.12
N MET A 445 15.79 3.64 0.67
CA MET A 445 14.50 3.92 0.02
C MET A 445 13.47 4.52 0.98
N ILE A 446 13.45 4.12 2.26
CA ILE A 446 12.60 4.77 3.27
C ILE A 446 13.02 6.22 3.47
N ASN A 447 14.31 6.51 3.64
CA ASN A 447 14.79 7.90 3.75
C ASN A 447 14.40 8.73 2.52
N VAL A 448 14.56 8.19 1.30
CA VAL A 448 14.11 8.85 0.07
C VAL A 448 12.61 9.14 0.10
N THR A 449 11.79 8.17 0.48
CA THR A 449 10.32 8.32 0.60
C THR A 449 9.96 9.42 1.60
N THR A 450 10.51 9.39 2.82
CA THR A 450 10.23 10.37 3.86
C THR A 450 10.66 11.80 3.47
N ILE A 451 11.74 11.97 2.72
CA ILE A 451 12.16 13.30 2.25
C ILE A 451 11.24 13.81 1.13
N LEU A 452 10.77 12.94 0.24
CA LEU A 452 9.81 13.29 -0.81
C LEU A 452 8.43 13.65 -0.22
N ASP A 453 7.92 12.86 0.73
CA ASP A 453 6.78 13.18 1.60
C ASP A 453 6.87 14.61 2.18
N ARG A 454 8.06 14.96 2.69
CA ARG A 454 8.31 16.29 3.27
C ARG A 454 8.32 17.43 2.26
N PHE A 455 8.66 17.18 1.00
CA PHE A 455 8.49 18.16 -0.07
C PHE A 455 7.02 18.33 -0.49
N CYS A 456 6.16 17.37 -0.19
CA CYS A 456 4.72 17.46 -0.45
C CYS A 456 3.94 18.24 0.62
N GLU A 457 4.39 18.30 1.89
CA GLU A 457 3.66 18.98 2.98
C GLU A 457 3.15 20.40 2.65
N PRO A 458 3.90 21.27 1.95
CA PRO A 458 3.43 22.61 1.61
C PRO A 458 2.18 22.64 0.72
N PHE A 459 1.82 21.53 0.07
CA PHE A 459 0.58 21.38 -0.71
C PHE A 459 -0.40 20.33 -0.18
N MET A 460 -0.07 19.66 0.94
CA MET A 460 -0.98 18.77 1.66
C MET A 460 -1.88 19.55 2.65
N ASP A 461 -2.63 20.54 2.17
CA ASP A 461 -3.57 21.30 2.99
C ASP A 461 -4.92 20.59 3.19
N MET A 462 -5.52 20.78 4.37
CA MET A 462 -6.77 20.11 4.78
C MET A 462 -7.99 20.49 3.91
N ASP A 463 -7.93 21.65 3.23
CA ASP A 463 -8.99 22.14 2.35
C ASP A 463 -8.84 21.63 0.90
N PHE A 464 -7.81 20.83 0.61
CA PHE A 464 -7.47 20.31 -0.72
C PHE A 464 -7.41 21.42 -1.78
N SER A 465 -6.95 22.62 -1.39
CA SER A 465 -6.96 23.83 -2.21
C SER A 465 -5.85 23.85 -3.27
N LYS A 466 -4.78 23.08 -3.06
CA LYS A 466 -3.62 23.03 -3.97
C LYS A 466 -3.58 21.79 -4.87
N VAL A 467 -4.58 20.88 -4.78
CA VAL A 467 -4.66 19.66 -5.60
C VAL A 467 -4.59 19.99 -7.09
N ASN A 468 -5.28 21.04 -7.56
CA ASN A 468 -5.28 21.48 -8.96
C ASN A 468 -3.94 22.06 -9.46
N LYS A 469 -2.89 22.09 -8.63
CA LYS A 469 -1.52 22.40 -9.05
C LYS A 469 -0.76 21.15 -9.49
N ILE A 470 -1.29 19.97 -9.23
CA ILE A 470 -0.84 18.71 -9.82
C ILE A 470 -1.29 18.70 -11.28
N ASP A 471 -0.35 18.45 -12.19
CA ASP A 471 -0.58 18.43 -13.62
C ASP A 471 -0.96 17.02 -14.09
N ASP A 472 -2.25 16.85 -14.38
CA ASP A 472 -2.82 15.59 -14.90
C ASP A 472 -2.08 15.09 -16.16
N ASN A 473 -1.50 15.98 -16.96
CA ASN A 473 -0.81 15.63 -18.20
C ASN A 473 0.69 15.35 -18.03
N TYR A 474 1.19 15.18 -16.79
CA TYR A 474 2.60 14.94 -16.49
C TYR A 474 3.29 13.93 -17.42
N PHE A 475 2.72 12.73 -17.57
CA PHE A 475 3.29 11.65 -18.39
C PHE A 475 3.30 11.95 -19.91
N ARG A 476 2.48 12.90 -20.37
CA ARG A 476 2.45 13.39 -21.75
C ARG A 476 3.38 14.58 -22.00
N LYS A 477 3.94 15.20 -20.97
CA LYS A 477 5.01 16.20 -21.09
C LYS A 477 6.38 15.49 -21.09
N GLN A 478 7.30 15.96 -20.25
CA GLN A 478 8.63 15.39 -20.02
C GLN A 478 8.66 14.77 -18.60
N PRO A 479 8.00 13.62 -18.38
CA PRO A 479 8.04 12.96 -17.08
C PRO A 479 9.45 12.45 -16.78
N ARG A 480 9.88 12.59 -15.52
CA ARG A 480 11.14 12.01 -15.05
C ARG A 480 11.00 10.54 -14.65
N ILE A 481 9.83 10.17 -14.14
CA ILE A 481 9.51 8.77 -13.81
C ILE A 481 9.19 7.99 -15.10
N ASN A 482 9.85 6.85 -15.28
CA ASN A 482 9.49 5.88 -16.31
C ASN A 482 8.38 4.95 -15.81
N ILE A 483 7.28 4.88 -16.54
CA ILE A 483 6.16 3.96 -16.28
C ILE A 483 5.87 3.04 -17.48
N SER A 484 6.85 2.83 -18.38
CA SER A 484 6.68 1.99 -19.58
C SER A 484 6.16 0.60 -19.22
N ASP A 485 6.85 -0.07 -18.29
CA ASP A 485 6.64 -1.48 -17.93
C ASP A 485 5.55 -1.68 -16.86
N GLU A 486 4.97 -0.59 -16.34
CA GLU A 486 3.97 -0.63 -15.26
C GLU A 486 2.57 -0.96 -15.80
N THR A 487 1.82 -1.84 -15.13
CA THR A 487 0.40 -2.05 -15.49
C THR A 487 -0.40 -0.76 -15.30
N LYS A 488 -1.38 -0.51 -16.18
CA LYS A 488 -2.20 0.72 -16.18
C LYS A 488 -3.61 0.42 -15.68
N LEU A 489 -4.25 1.38 -14.99
CA LEU A 489 -5.57 1.19 -14.36
C LEU A 489 -6.65 0.67 -15.32
N ASN A 490 -6.66 1.13 -16.58
CA ASN A 490 -7.66 0.73 -17.57
C ASN A 490 -7.15 0.66 -19.03
N ALA A 491 -5.89 0.99 -19.30
CA ALA A 491 -5.29 0.84 -20.62
C ALA A 491 -4.59 -0.52 -20.77
N ASP A 492 -4.53 -1.05 -21.99
CA ASP A 492 -3.48 -2.00 -22.34
C ASP A 492 -2.22 -1.25 -22.82
N GLN A 493 -1.12 -1.98 -23.05
CA GLN A 493 0.14 -1.35 -23.44
C GLN A 493 0.05 -0.58 -24.76
N SER A 494 -0.62 -1.12 -25.77
CA SER A 494 -0.77 -0.49 -27.09
C SER A 494 -1.51 0.84 -27.00
N TYR A 495 -2.59 0.87 -26.21
CA TYR A 495 -3.33 2.09 -25.94
C TYR A 495 -2.48 3.12 -25.19
N ALA A 496 -1.81 2.70 -24.12
CA ALA A 496 -0.96 3.58 -23.31
C ALA A 496 0.21 4.18 -24.11
N ASP A 497 0.90 3.36 -24.91
CA ASP A 497 2.00 3.80 -25.78
C ASP A 497 1.52 4.85 -26.79
N SER A 498 0.35 4.64 -27.40
CA SER A 498 -0.25 5.62 -28.33
C SER A 498 -0.62 6.95 -27.64
N PHE A 499 -1.11 6.88 -26.40
CA PHE A 499 -1.46 8.04 -25.59
C PHE A 499 -0.23 8.87 -25.17
N TYR A 500 0.86 8.21 -24.76
CA TYR A 500 2.11 8.91 -24.40
C TYR A 500 2.92 9.39 -25.60
N ALA A 501 2.76 8.78 -26.78
CA ALA A 501 3.37 9.26 -28.03
C ALA A 501 2.82 10.65 -28.43
N ASN A 502 1.57 10.95 -28.09
CA ASN A 502 0.96 12.25 -28.28
C ASN A 502 1.41 13.26 -27.19
N LYS A 503 2.66 13.75 -27.35
CA LYS A 503 3.30 14.66 -26.39
C LYS A 503 2.69 16.06 -26.36
N ILE A 504 2.57 16.61 -25.15
CA ILE A 504 2.08 17.97 -24.86
C ILE A 504 3.29 18.87 -24.55
N PRO A 505 3.38 20.08 -25.13
CA PRO A 505 4.46 21.02 -24.83
C PRO A 505 4.31 21.68 -23.45
N GLY A 506 5.44 22.11 -22.89
CA GLY A 506 5.51 22.90 -21.66
C GLY A 506 6.23 22.18 -20.52
N GLU A 507 6.83 22.97 -19.62
CA GLU A 507 7.51 22.45 -18.43
C GLU A 507 6.50 21.94 -17.38
N THR A 508 6.97 21.02 -16.55
CA THR A 508 6.25 20.55 -15.36
C THR A 508 6.59 21.44 -14.16
N ASN A 509 5.59 21.77 -13.34
CA ASN A 509 5.82 22.51 -12.11
C ASN A 509 6.37 21.63 -10.97
N PHE A 510 7.07 22.22 -9.99
CA PHE A 510 7.68 21.49 -8.88
C PHE A 510 6.70 20.66 -8.03
N ILE A 511 5.44 21.11 -7.88
CA ILE A 511 4.43 20.38 -7.10
C ILE A 511 4.11 19.04 -7.78
N SER A 512 3.99 19.04 -9.11
CA SER A 512 3.70 17.83 -9.90
C SER A 512 4.90 16.88 -9.90
N GLU A 513 6.12 17.39 -10.07
CA GLU A 513 7.34 16.56 -9.95
C GLU A 513 7.43 15.91 -8.56
N ALA A 514 7.28 16.69 -7.49
CA ALA A 514 7.28 16.17 -6.12
C ALA A 514 6.16 15.14 -5.90
N PHE A 515 4.95 15.38 -6.42
CA PHE A 515 3.82 14.47 -6.30
C PHE A 515 4.10 13.11 -6.98
N PHE A 516 4.48 13.10 -8.26
CA PHE A 516 4.73 11.84 -8.99
C PHE A 516 6.00 11.11 -8.51
N LEU A 517 7.03 11.83 -8.07
CA LEU A 517 8.20 11.23 -7.40
C LEU A 517 7.82 10.58 -6.06
N THR A 518 7.01 11.24 -5.23
CA THR A 518 6.54 10.70 -3.94
C THR A 518 5.64 9.49 -4.13
N LEU A 519 4.76 9.51 -5.14
CA LEU A 519 3.91 8.39 -5.49
C LEU A 519 4.73 7.15 -5.91
N ALA A 520 5.76 7.33 -6.74
CA ALA A 520 6.68 6.25 -7.10
C ALA A 520 7.52 5.79 -5.88
N ALA A 521 7.94 6.72 -5.02
CA ALA A 521 8.72 6.42 -3.82
C ALA A 521 7.92 5.59 -2.79
N HIS A 522 6.63 5.85 -2.60
CA HIS A 522 5.79 4.95 -1.79
C HIS A 522 5.73 3.55 -2.40
N HIS A 523 5.57 3.44 -3.72
CA HIS A 523 5.47 2.14 -4.38
C HIS A 523 6.74 1.30 -4.20
N TYR A 524 7.88 1.79 -4.68
CA TYR A 524 9.16 1.07 -4.65
C TYR A 524 9.86 1.15 -3.28
N GLY A 525 9.48 2.08 -2.41
CA GLY A 525 10.08 2.31 -1.10
C GLY A 525 9.26 1.73 0.06
N SER A 526 8.30 2.50 0.59
CA SER A 526 7.54 2.12 1.79
C SER A 526 6.73 0.83 1.60
N GLU A 527 5.99 0.71 0.50
CA GLU A 527 5.12 -0.44 0.27
C GLU A 527 5.91 -1.69 -0.17
N ALA A 528 7.06 -1.54 -0.82
CA ALA A 528 7.99 -2.66 -1.02
C ALA A 528 8.52 -3.19 0.33
N CYS A 529 8.81 -2.31 1.29
CA CYS A 529 9.24 -2.68 2.65
C CYS A 529 8.09 -3.40 3.42
N ASN A 530 6.86 -2.91 3.29
CA ASN A 530 5.64 -3.54 3.82
C ASN A 530 5.41 -4.95 3.23
N SER A 531 5.58 -5.11 1.92
CA SER A 531 5.50 -6.42 1.25
C SER A 531 6.58 -7.39 1.76
N GLN A 532 7.81 -6.92 1.96
CA GLN A 532 8.88 -7.73 2.55
C GLN A 532 8.55 -8.17 3.99
N LEU A 533 7.89 -7.33 4.80
CA LEU A 533 7.47 -7.69 6.16
C LEU A 533 6.53 -8.91 6.15
N LYS A 534 5.56 -8.94 5.22
CA LYS A 534 4.63 -10.08 5.03
C LYS A 534 5.38 -11.37 4.62
N ASN A 535 6.38 -11.26 3.75
CA ASN A 535 7.21 -12.39 3.35
C ASN A 535 8.05 -12.93 4.51
N LEU A 536 8.68 -12.04 5.30
CA LEU A 536 9.45 -12.41 6.49
C LEU A 536 8.62 -13.19 7.51
N ASP A 537 7.34 -12.87 7.70
CA ASP A 537 6.44 -13.62 8.58
C ASP A 537 6.23 -15.09 8.15
N ARG A 538 6.19 -15.35 6.84
CA ARG A 538 6.12 -16.72 6.28
C ARG A 538 7.45 -17.44 6.45
N ASP A 539 8.55 -16.75 6.12
CA ASP A 539 9.87 -17.33 6.11
C ASP A 539 10.37 -17.64 7.54
N ILE A 540 10.04 -16.80 8.52
CA ILE A 540 10.29 -17.04 9.95
C ILE A 540 9.55 -18.31 10.41
N LYS A 541 8.24 -18.44 10.16
CA LYS A 541 7.46 -19.65 10.54
C LYS A 541 8.03 -20.94 9.92
N TYR A 542 8.48 -20.86 8.67
CA TYR A 542 9.13 -21.98 7.99
C TYR A 542 10.49 -22.35 8.64
N LEU A 543 11.32 -21.34 8.92
CA LEU A 543 12.60 -21.53 9.60
C LEU A 543 12.42 -22.05 11.04
N GLU A 544 11.47 -21.54 11.81
CA GLU A 544 11.11 -22.02 13.15
C GLU A 544 10.70 -23.50 13.13
N LYS A 545 9.80 -23.89 12.21
CA LYS A 545 9.40 -25.30 12.05
C LYS A 545 10.60 -26.18 11.72
N ARG A 546 11.48 -25.74 10.81
CA ARG A 546 12.68 -26.50 10.43
C ARG A 546 13.72 -26.60 11.55
N VAL A 547 14.02 -25.49 12.23
CA VAL A 547 14.93 -25.48 13.39
C VAL A 547 14.41 -26.43 14.47
N LYS A 548 13.12 -26.39 14.80
CA LYS A 548 12.52 -27.31 15.79
C LYS A 548 12.64 -28.79 15.40
N ILE A 549 12.42 -29.13 14.12
CA ILE A 549 12.61 -30.50 13.62
C ILE A 549 14.08 -30.90 13.72
N MET A 550 15.02 -30.03 13.31
CA MET A 550 16.44 -30.32 13.36
C MET A 550 17.00 -30.42 14.80
N GLU A 551 16.54 -29.57 15.71
CA GLU A 551 16.86 -29.64 17.15
C GLU A 551 16.42 -30.98 17.75
N ALA A 552 15.26 -31.52 17.35
CA ALA A 552 14.78 -32.83 17.79
C ALA A 552 15.56 -34.00 17.16
N ASP A 553 15.84 -33.92 15.86
CA ASP A 553 16.58 -34.96 15.11
C ASP A 553 18.04 -35.08 15.51
N ARG A 554 18.60 -34.08 16.23
CA ARG A 554 19.96 -34.11 16.78
C ARG A 554 20.29 -35.40 17.54
N ILE A 555 19.32 -35.98 18.25
CA ILE A 555 19.48 -37.23 19.01
C ILE A 555 19.96 -38.39 18.11
N LYS A 556 19.52 -38.45 16.85
CA LYS A 556 19.88 -39.51 15.89
C LYS A 556 21.38 -39.56 15.60
N PHE A 557 22.09 -38.44 15.75
CA PHE A 557 23.52 -38.30 15.42
C PHE A 557 24.44 -38.39 16.64
N VAL A 558 23.91 -38.45 17.87
CA VAL A 558 24.71 -38.44 19.12
C VAL A 558 25.76 -39.55 19.17
N ASN A 559 25.46 -40.71 18.56
CA ASN A 559 26.36 -41.87 18.53
C ASN A 559 27.52 -41.74 17.53
N ASN A 560 27.58 -40.67 16.70
CA ASN A 560 28.66 -40.43 15.74
C ASN A 560 29.19 -38.99 15.87
N PRO A 561 30.32 -38.77 16.58
CA PRO A 561 30.83 -37.43 16.87
C PRO A 561 31.12 -36.57 15.63
N VAL A 562 31.56 -37.16 14.51
CA VAL A 562 31.89 -36.42 13.28
C VAL A 562 30.62 -35.97 12.57
N GLN A 563 29.62 -36.84 12.46
CA GLN A 563 28.33 -36.49 11.89
C GLN A 563 27.58 -35.48 12.78
N LEU A 564 27.64 -35.65 14.11
CA LEU A 564 27.06 -34.71 15.07
C LEU A 564 27.64 -33.30 14.90
N GLN A 565 28.96 -33.14 14.75
CA GLN A 565 29.57 -31.82 14.54
C GLN A 565 29.18 -31.18 13.20
N GLN A 566 29.03 -31.97 12.12
CA GLN A 566 28.54 -31.47 10.84
C GLN A 566 27.06 -31.06 10.93
N TYR A 567 26.27 -31.84 11.65
CA TYR A 567 24.86 -31.59 11.89
C TYR A 567 24.64 -30.35 12.77
N ASP A 568 25.35 -30.20 13.88
CA ASP A 568 25.31 -29.03 14.75
C ASP A 568 25.69 -27.74 14.00
N LYS A 569 26.69 -27.80 13.09
CA LYS A 569 27.00 -26.68 12.18
C LYS A 569 25.86 -26.37 11.20
N ALA A 570 25.12 -27.38 10.75
CA ALA A 570 23.95 -27.19 9.89
C ALA A 570 22.76 -26.60 10.68
N VAL A 571 22.52 -27.05 11.92
CA VAL A 571 21.54 -26.47 12.84
C VAL A 571 21.87 -25.00 13.09
N GLN A 572 23.11 -24.68 13.48
CA GLN A 572 23.53 -23.31 13.78
C GLN A 572 23.29 -22.37 12.59
N ARG A 573 23.59 -22.78 11.35
CA ARG A 573 23.30 -21.97 10.15
C ARG A 573 21.80 -21.64 9.99
N HIS A 574 20.90 -22.55 10.37
CA HIS A 574 19.46 -22.29 10.32
C HIS A 574 18.99 -21.42 11.50
N VAL A 575 19.62 -21.56 12.67
CA VAL A 575 19.40 -20.67 13.83
C VAL A 575 19.86 -19.25 13.51
N ASP A 576 21.07 -19.06 12.96
CA ASP A 576 21.60 -17.76 12.54
C ASP A 576 20.70 -17.09 11.49
N ALA A 577 20.19 -17.86 10.53
CA ALA A 577 19.25 -17.38 9.51
C ALA A 577 17.90 -16.98 10.13
N LEU A 578 17.38 -17.75 11.09
CA LEU A 578 16.16 -17.45 11.82
C LEU A 578 16.31 -16.18 12.67
N GLU A 579 17.37 -16.08 13.49
CA GLU A 579 17.64 -14.91 14.30
C GLU A 579 17.81 -13.65 13.46
N LYS A 580 18.53 -13.74 12.33
CA LYS A 580 18.66 -12.63 11.38
C LYS A 580 17.29 -12.21 10.82
N SER A 581 16.45 -13.16 10.41
CA SER A 581 15.12 -12.87 9.87
C SER A 581 14.22 -12.19 10.90
N ILE A 582 14.23 -12.65 12.16
CA ILE A 582 13.50 -12.02 13.27
C ILE A 582 14.06 -10.60 13.52
N ALA A 583 15.37 -10.43 13.62
CA ALA A 583 15.98 -9.11 13.85
C ALA A 583 15.66 -8.10 12.73
N VAL A 584 15.70 -8.54 11.47
CA VAL A 584 15.29 -7.71 10.31
C VAL A 584 13.80 -7.35 10.39
N LYS A 585 12.93 -8.31 10.70
CA LYS A 585 11.50 -8.06 10.93
C LYS A 585 11.29 -6.99 12.00
N LEU A 586 11.85 -7.17 13.19
CA LEU A 586 11.71 -6.24 14.33
C LEU A 586 12.25 -4.84 14.01
N SER A 587 13.27 -4.73 13.16
CA SER A 587 13.84 -3.46 12.71
C SER A 587 12.94 -2.76 11.68
N ILE A 588 12.37 -3.51 10.74
CA ILE A 588 11.38 -3.01 9.77
C ILE A 588 10.11 -2.55 10.50
N GLU A 589 9.61 -3.31 11.48
CA GLU A 589 8.52 -2.87 12.37
C GLU A 589 8.92 -1.62 13.17
N GLY A 590 10.17 -1.53 13.64
CA GLY A 590 10.71 -0.33 14.26
C GLY A 590 10.53 0.91 13.39
N VAL A 591 10.95 0.86 12.13
CA VAL A 591 10.88 1.98 11.17
C VAL A 591 9.46 2.23 10.67
N LEU A 592 8.76 1.20 10.18
CA LEU A 592 7.45 1.38 9.54
C LEU A 592 6.33 1.74 10.53
N LEU A 593 6.48 1.42 11.82
CA LEU A 593 5.51 1.80 12.86
C LEU A 593 5.79 3.19 13.46
N ASP A 594 6.54 4.05 12.76
CA ASP A 594 6.71 5.44 13.16
C ASP A 594 5.45 6.28 12.87
N GLU A 595 4.74 6.66 13.93
CA GLU A 595 3.47 7.42 13.82
C GLU A 595 3.63 8.77 13.08
N ARG A 596 4.77 9.46 13.16
CA ARG A 596 5.00 10.76 12.50
C ARG A 596 5.16 10.58 10.99
N MET A 597 6.01 9.63 10.57
CA MET A 597 6.20 9.28 9.16
C MET A 597 4.87 8.80 8.54
N GLN A 598 4.16 7.91 9.22
CA GLN A 598 2.92 7.33 8.71
C GLN A 598 1.76 8.33 8.68
N SER A 599 1.69 9.29 9.62
CA SER A 599 0.72 10.39 9.55
C SER A 599 0.95 11.28 8.32
N THR A 600 2.21 11.52 7.94
CA THR A 600 2.56 12.27 6.72
C THR A 600 2.18 11.49 5.46
N SER A 601 2.52 10.19 5.42
CA SER A 601 2.17 9.30 4.31
C SER A 601 0.65 9.17 4.11
N LEU A 602 -0.13 9.01 5.19
CA LEU A 602 -1.60 9.01 5.13
C LEU A 602 -2.13 10.30 4.52
N ARG A 603 -1.62 11.46 4.97
CA ARG A 603 -2.02 12.77 4.43
C ARG A 603 -1.69 12.87 2.93
N PHE A 604 -0.58 12.28 2.47
CA PHE A 604 -0.28 12.19 1.04
C PHE A 604 -1.28 11.30 0.31
N MET A 605 -1.59 10.10 0.83
CA MET A 605 -2.57 9.20 0.23
C MET A 605 -3.98 9.83 0.11
N ARG A 606 -4.37 10.70 1.04
CA ARG A 606 -5.61 11.50 0.92
C ARG A 606 -5.58 12.47 -0.27
N ILE A 607 -4.44 13.14 -0.50
CA ILE A 607 -4.26 14.00 -1.68
C ILE A 607 -4.38 13.16 -2.96
N VAL A 608 -3.77 11.97 -3.01
CA VAL A 608 -3.90 11.06 -4.16
C VAL A 608 -5.37 10.62 -4.34
N ALA A 609 -6.08 10.28 -3.27
CA ALA A 609 -7.49 9.89 -3.32
C ALA A 609 -8.40 11.01 -3.85
N VAL A 610 -8.26 12.23 -3.34
CA VAL A 610 -9.04 13.39 -3.82
C VAL A 610 -8.66 13.77 -5.25
N TRP A 611 -7.38 13.69 -5.63
CA TRP A 611 -6.93 13.91 -7.00
C TRP A 611 -7.54 12.89 -7.98
N LEU A 612 -7.50 11.60 -7.65
CA LEU A 612 -8.16 10.56 -8.46
C LEU A 612 -9.66 10.81 -8.61
N LEU A 613 -10.35 11.21 -7.53
CA LEU A 613 -11.77 11.54 -7.58
C LEU A 613 -12.04 12.73 -8.53
N ARG A 614 -11.32 13.85 -8.40
CA ARG A 614 -11.44 14.99 -9.31
C ARG A 614 -11.19 14.63 -10.77
N LEU A 615 -10.20 13.76 -11.02
CA LEU A 615 -9.84 13.33 -12.36
C LEU A 615 -10.93 12.49 -13.05
N VAL A 616 -11.70 11.68 -12.30
CA VAL A 616 -12.81 10.88 -12.85
C VAL A 616 -14.14 11.62 -12.87
N THR A 617 -14.41 12.50 -11.91
CA THR A 617 -15.64 13.32 -11.88
C THR A 617 -15.59 14.55 -12.76
N ARG A 618 -14.37 15.00 -13.13
CA ARG A 618 -14.11 16.30 -13.79
C ARG A 618 -14.66 17.49 -12.97
N SER A 619 -14.67 17.37 -11.63
CA SER A 619 -15.22 18.35 -10.68
C SER A 619 -14.19 18.83 -9.64
N GLU A 620 -14.52 19.89 -8.90
CA GLU A 620 -13.67 20.48 -7.85
C GLU A 620 -13.88 19.80 -6.48
N TYR A 621 -14.11 18.47 -6.49
CA TYR A 621 -14.53 17.69 -5.33
C TYR A 621 -13.67 17.94 -4.06
N LYS A 622 -14.37 18.04 -2.93
CA LYS A 622 -13.82 18.11 -1.57
C LYS A 622 -14.61 17.19 -0.63
N PRO A 623 -13.98 16.66 0.43
CA PRO A 623 -14.67 15.86 1.44
C PRO A 623 -15.90 16.61 2.01
N GLY A 624 -17.00 15.88 2.19
CA GLY A 624 -18.29 16.42 2.63
C GLY A 624 -19.14 17.04 1.52
N GLN A 625 -18.70 16.97 0.26
CA GLN A 625 -19.46 17.44 -0.92
C GLN A 625 -19.79 16.33 -1.93
N GLU A 626 -19.69 15.07 -1.51
CA GLU A 626 -19.83 13.88 -2.38
C GLU A 626 -21.16 13.89 -3.14
N SER A 627 -22.29 14.05 -2.45
CA SER A 627 -23.64 14.05 -3.03
C SER A 627 -23.91 15.20 -4.02
N LYS A 628 -23.00 16.18 -4.12
CA LYS A 628 -23.10 17.34 -5.04
C LYS A 628 -22.11 17.23 -6.20
N GLU A 629 -20.87 16.86 -5.90
CA GLU A 629 -19.74 16.91 -6.84
C GLU A 629 -19.40 15.55 -7.47
N ILE A 630 -20.00 14.45 -6.99
CA ILE A 630 -19.84 13.09 -7.51
C ILE A 630 -21.22 12.57 -7.95
N GLN A 631 -21.39 12.34 -9.25
CA GLN A 631 -22.58 11.69 -9.82
C GLN A 631 -22.24 10.24 -10.18
N LEU A 632 -23.05 9.30 -9.71
CA LEU A 632 -22.87 7.87 -9.95
C LEU A 632 -24.06 7.24 -10.70
N PRO A 633 -23.83 6.30 -11.64
CA PRO A 633 -22.53 5.79 -12.08
C PRO A 633 -21.69 6.85 -12.82
N LEU A 634 -20.37 6.67 -12.84
CA LEU A 634 -19.48 7.56 -13.59
C LEU A 634 -19.76 7.51 -15.11
N PRO A 635 -19.35 8.53 -15.88
CA PRO A 635 -19.54 8.54 -17.34
C PRO A 635 -18.94 7.31 -18.04
N ALA A 636 -19.60 6.82 -19.09
CA ALA A 636 -19.05 5.71 -19.90
C ALA A 636 -17.77 6.10 -20.65
N GLU A 637 -17.62 7.39 -21.00
CA GLU A 637 -16.40 7.97 -21.57
C GLU A 637 -15.36 8.21 -20.45
N LYS A 638 -14.44 7.25 -20.30
CA LYS A 638 -13.38 7.28 -19.30
C LYS A 638 -12.33 8.32 -19.68
N SER A 639 -11.72 8.96 -18.68
CA SER A 639 -10.56 9.83 -18.91
C SER A 639 -9.37 8.99 -19.38
N ASP A 640 -8.78 9.33 -20.54
CA ASP A 640 -7.57 8.67 -21.05
C ASP A 640 -6.40 8.81 -20.07
N VAL A 641 -6.28 9.98 -19.43
CA VAL A 641 -5.28 10.26 -18.40
C VAL A 641 -5.42 9.23 -17.28
N PHE A 642 -6.62 9.10 -16.70
CA PHE A 642 -6.90 8.15 -15.62
C PHE A 642 -6.63 6.70 -16.06
N SER A 643 -7.12 6.33 -17.25
CA SER A 643 -6.98 4.98 -17.79
C SER A 643 -5.51 4.58 -17.98
N CYS A 644 -4.67 5.56 -18.31
CA CYS A 644 -3.22 5.44 -18.47
C CYS A 644 -2.42 5.83 -17.21
N LEU A 645 -3.02 5.94 -16.02
CA LEU A 645 -2.23 6.00 -14.78
C LEU A 645 -1.73 4.59 -14.41
N PRO A 646 -0.53 4.46 -13.81
CA PRO A 646 -0.05 3.17 -13.34
C PRO A 646 -0.91 2.66 -12.18
N GLU A 647 -1.18 1.35 -12.13
CA GLU A 647 -2.03 0.71 -11.11
C GLU A 647 -1.59 1.03 -9.68
N TYR A 648 -0.28 1.23 -9.47
CA TYR A 648 0.26 1.59 -8.16
C TYR A 648 -0.32 2.89 -7.60
N THR A 649 -0.89 3.77 -8.43
CA THR A 649 -1.53 5.01 -7.99
C THR A 649 -2.65 4.75 -6.99
N LEU A 650 -3.49 3.75 -7.26
CA LEU A 650 -4.58 3.34 -6.36
C LEU A 650 -4.10 2.25 -5.39
N GLN A 651 -3.23 1.34 -5.81
CA GLN A 651 -2.68 0.30 -4.91
C GLN A 651 -1.96 0.91 -3.71
N ASN A 652 -1.19 1.99 -3.89
CA ASN A 652 -0.47 2.66 -2.80
C ASN A 652 -1.42 3.21 -1.72
N ILE A 653 -2.55 3.79 -2.12
CA ILE A 653 -3.59 4.21 -1.17
C ILE A 653 -4.04 2.99 -0.36
N VAL A 654 -4.45 1.93 -1.05
CA VAL A 654 -5.08 0.78 -0.39
C VAL A 654 -4.11 -0.02 0.47
N ASP A 655 -2.88 -0.27 0.00
CA ASP A 655 -1.83 -0.96 0.77
C ASP A 655 -1.45 -0.17 2.03
N ASN A 656 -1.31 1.15 1.92
CA ASN A 656 -0.95 2.03 3.03
C ASN A 656 -2.06 2.07 4.10
N PHE A 657 -3.31 2.32 3.70
CA PHE A 657 -4.43 2.30 4.65
C PHE A 657 -4.61 0.90 5.28
N LYS A 658 -4.53 -0.20 4.52
CA LYS A 658 -4.55 -1.57 5.06
C LYS A 658 -3.46 -1.80 6.12
N PHE A 659 -2.26 -1.27 5.90
CA PHE A 659 -1.17 -1.32 6.88
C PHE A 659 -1.52 -0.54 8.16
N ILE A 660 -2.03 0.69 8.05
CA ILE A 660 -2.38 1.50 9.23
C ILE A 660 -3.56 0.90 10.02
N PHE A 661 -4.63 0.45 9.36
CA PHE A 661 -5.74 -0.24 10.03
C PHE A 661 -5.26 -1.45 10.84
N ARG A 662 -4.26 -2.18 10.33
CA ARG A 662 -3.72 -3.35 11.02
C ARG A 662 -2.76 -3.01 12.17
N TRP A 663 -1.90 -2.01 12.01
CA TRP A 663 -0.74 -1.83 12.87
C TRP A 663 -0.69 -0.51 13.65
N LEU A 664 -1.26 0.58 13.12
CA LEU A 664 -1.28 1.90 13.75
C LEU A 664 -2.69 2.49 13.81
N PRO A 665 -3.73 1.77 14.29
CA PRO A 665 -5.10 2.24 14.18
C PRO A 665 -5.37 3.53 14.97
N LYS A 666 -4.51 3.87 15.95
CA LYS A 666 -4.61 5.08 16.77
C LYS A 666 -4.53 6.40 16.00
N ILE A 667 -3.82 6.46 14.86
CA ILE A 667 -3.66 7.70 14.09
C ILE A 667 -4.81 7.95 13.11
N LEU A 668 -5.65 6.93 12.87
CA LEU A 668 -6.76 7.00 11.91
C LEU A 668 -7.84 8.02 12.26
N PRO A 669 -8.36 8.15 13.49
CA PRO A 669 -9.48 9.06 13.78
C PRO A 669 -9.18 10.54 13.47
N SER A 670 -7.90 10.92 13.46
CA SER A 670 -7.42 12.25 13.07
C SER A 670 -7.00 12.38 11.60
N ALA A 671 -6.88 11.26 10.88
CA ALA A 671 -6.26 11.19 9.56
C ALA A 671 -7.20 10.69 8.45
N VAL A 672 -8.35 10.08 8.75
CA VAL A 672 -9.30 9.63 7.72
C VAL A 672 -10.51 10.55 7.65
N GLY A 673 -10.91 10.95 6.44
CA GLY A 673 -12.13 11.70 6.18
C GLY A 673 -13.05 11.05 5.15
N ASP A 674 -14.10 11.77 4.76
CA ASP A 674 -15.15 11.27 3.86
C ASP A 674 -14.61 10.90 2.46
N GLU A 675 -13.44 11.43 2.06
CA GLU A 675 -12.79 11.06 0.79
C GLU A 675 -12.52 9.57 0.64
N MET A 676 -12.31 8.84 1.73
CA MET A 676 -12.05 7.39 1.65
C MET A 676 -13.33 6.59 1.39
N ILE A 677 -14.46 7.05 1.93
CA ILE A 677 -15.78 6.52 1.61
C ILE A 677 -16.12 6.85 0.15
N ALA A 678 -15.90 8.11 -0.25
CA ALA A 678 -16.12 8.59 -1.61
C ALA A 678 -15.33 7.76 -2.64
N LEU A 679 -14.04 7.53 -2.39
CA LEU A 679 -13.15 6.74 -3.25
C LEU A 679 -13.67 5.30 -3.43
N CYS A 680 -13.94 4.60 -2.33
CA CYS A 680 -14.38 3.21 -2.37
C CYS A 680 -15.76 3.07 -3.03
N VAL A 681 -16.73 3.89 -2.65
CA VAL A 681 -18.10 3.83 -3.19
C VAL A 681 -18.12 4.18 -4.68
N THR A 682 -17.36 5.20 -5.11
CA THR A 682 -17.27 5.62 -6.52
C THR A 682 -16.77 4.50 -7.42
N PHE A 683 -15.66 3.85 -7.05
CA PHE A 683 -15.06 2.79 -7.85
C PHE A 683 -15.74 1.41 -7.68
N LEU A 684 -16.48 1.16 -6.59
CA LEU A 684 -17.35 -0.02 -6.47
C LEU A 684 -18.68 0.15 -7.21
N CYS A 685 -19.18 1.36 -7.43
CA CYS A 685 -20.31 1.60 -8.31
C CYS A 685 -19.90 1.57 -9.79
N SER A 686 -18.70 2.06 -10.09
CA SER A 686 -18.17 2.23 -11.46
C SER A 686 -16.95 1.34 -11.71
N THR A 687 -17.06 0.07 -11.32
CA THR A 687 -16.02 -0.98 -11.40
C THR A 687 -15.34 -1.08 -12.77
N GLU A 688 -16.03 -0.76 -13.86
CA GLU A 688 -15.47 -0.70 -15.21
C GLU A 688 -14.32 0.32 -15.38
N TYR A 689 -14.11 1.23 -14.41
CA TYR A 689 -12.95 2.12 -14.37
C TYR A 689 -11.63 1.42 -13.97
N ILE A 690 -11.67 0.24 -13.36
CA ILE A 690 -10.47 -0.51 -12.94
C ILE A 690 -10.49 -1.89 -13.61
N LYS A 691 -9.43 -2.24 -14.36
CA LYS A 691 -9.33 -3.59 -14.97
C LYS A 691 -8.98 -4.67 -13.93
N ASN A 692 -7.99 -4.42 -13.08
CA ASN A 692 -7.47 -5.40 -12.14
C ASN A 692 -8.50 -5.79 -11.04
N PRO A 693 -8.97 -7.05 -10.97
CA PRO A 693 -9.99 -7.46 -10.00
C PRO A 693 -9.48 -7.50 -8.55
N TYR A 694 -8.18 -7.71 -8.32
CA TYR A 694 -7.58 -7.69 -6.98
C TYR A 694 -7.48 -6.26 -6.41
N LEU A 695 -7.35 -5.27 -7.29
CA LEU A 695 -7.39 -3.86 -6.91
C LEU A 695 -8.82 -3.44 -6.54
N LYS A 696 -9.83 -3.89 -7.31
CA LYS A 696 -11.25 -3.73 -6.94
C LYS A 696 -11.56 -4.37 -5.59
N SER A 697 -11.17 -5.63 -5.38
CA SER A 697 -11.44 -6.34 -4.12
C SER A 697 -10.78 -5.65 -2.92
N SER A 698 -9.61 -5.04 -3.14
CA SER A 698 -8.91 -4.32 -2.09
C SER A 698 -9.66 -3.06 -1.60
N LEU A 699 -10.55 -2.47 -2.41
CA LEU A 699 -11.48 -1.41 -1.97
C LEU A 699 -12.53 -1.93 -0.99
N VAL A 700 -13.04 -3.16 -1.20
CA VAL A 700 -13.94 -3.83 -0.24
C VAL A 700 -13.20 -4.09 1.07
N SER A 701 -12.00 -4.69 0.99
CA SER A 701 -11.19 -4.95 2.18
C SER A 701 -10.87 -3.68 2.97
N LEU A 702 -10.76 -2.53 2.29
CA LEU A 702 -10.52 -1.23 2.90
C LEU A 702 -11.76 -0.74 3.67
N LEU A 703 -12.95 -0.84 3.07
CA LEU A 703 -14.21 -0.59 3.77
C LEU A 703 -14.40 -1.53 4.96
N PHE A 704 -14.14 -2.82 4.79
CA PHE A 704 -14.20 -3.82 5.87
C PHE A 704 -13.20 -3.51 7.00
N SER A 705 -11.96 -3.16 6.68
CA SER A 705 -10.96 -2.75 7.68
C SER A 705 -11.43 -1.53 8.48
N ALA A 706 -12.19 -0.64 7.85
CA ALA A 706 -12.74 0.54 8.49
C ALA A 706 -13.94 0.27 9.42
N THR A 707 -14.57 -0.91 9.36
CA THR A 707 -15.62 -1.33 10.30
C THR A 707 -15.08 -2.00 11.58
N TRP A 708 -13.77 -2.28 11.66
CA TRP A 708 -13.16 -2.98 12.80
C TRP A 708 -13.24 -2.13 14.09
N PRO A 709 -13.80 -2.65 15.20
CA PRO A 709 -13.97 -1.89 16.42
C PRO A 709 -12.66 -1.31 16.96
N LEU A 710 -12.64 0.00 17.26
CA LEU A 710 -11.46 0.70 17.74
C LEU A 710 -11.77 1.56 18.98
N MET A 711 -11.14 1.22 20.11
CA MET A 711 -11.29 1.93 21.39
C MET A 711 -12.78 2.03 21.81
N HIS A 712 -13.40 3.20 21.64
CA HIS A 712 -14.83 3.44 21.93
C HIS A 712 -15.72 3.36 20.68
N LEU A 713 -15.13 3.35 19.48
CA LEU A 713 -15.81 3.28 18.18
C LEU A 713 -16.21 1.83 17.90
N LYS A 714 -17.40 1.43 18.35
CA LYS A 714 -17.91 0.05 18.23
C LYS A 714 -18.12 -0.42 16.78
N ARG A 715 -18.28 0.51 15.84
CA ARG A 715 -18.39 0.23 14.39
C ARG A 715 -17.11 0.55 13.61
N GLY A 716 -15.99 0.73 14.30
CA GLY A 716 -14.73 1.17 13.69
C GLY A 716 -14.70 2.64 13.29
N VAL A 717 -13.62 3.04 12.62
CA VAL A 717 -13.29 4.46 12.39
C VAL A 717 -14.28 5.14 11.44
N LEU A 718 -14.73 4.44 10.39
CA LEU A 718 -15.66 5.00 9.40
C LEU A 718 -17.10 4.49 9.55
N GLY A 719 -17.38 3.54 10.46
CA GLY A 719 -18.70 2.88 10.52
C GLY A 719 -19.86 3.85 10.76
N ASP A 720 -19.71 4.81 11.66
CA ASP A 720 -20.77 5.80 11.91
C ASP A 720 -20.88 6.84 10.78
N GLN A 721 -19.80 7.14 10.06
CA GLN A 721 -19.84 7.97 8.84
C GLN A 721 -20.51 7.22 7.67
N LEU A 722 -20.24 5.92 7.48
CA LEU A 722 -20.90 5.06 6.49
C LEU A 722 -22.41 4.93 6.74
N VAL A 723 -22.82 4.91 8.02
CA VAL A 723 -24.22 4.88 8.45
C VAL A 723 -24.92 6.24 8.23
N GLY A 724 -24.22 7.35 8.51
CA GLY A 724 -24.79 8.70 8.47
C GLY A 724 -24.70 9.43 7.12
N SER A 725 -23.72 9.09 6.27
CA SER A 725 -23.47 9.80 5.00
C SER A 725 -24.59 9.55 3.99
N GLN A 726 -25.18 10.63 3.46
CA GLN A 726 -26.16 10.53 2.38
C GLN A 726 -25.57 9.84 1.13
N PHE A 727 -24.32 10.12 0.78
CA PHE A 727 -23.67 9.52 -0.40
C PHE A 727 -23.43 8.01 -0.23
N ALA A 728 -23.00 7.59 0.96
CA ALA A 728 -22.89 6.16 1.28
C ALA A 728 -24.27 5.51 1.24
N ASN A 729 -25.26 6.12 1.89
CA ASN A 729 -26.65 5.69 1.86
C ASN A 729 -27.13 5.50 0.41
N ASP A 730 -26.95 6.48 -0.48
CA ASP A 730 -27.46 6.49 -1.87
C ASP A 730 -26.77 5.51 -2.84
N HIS A 731 -25.56 5.02 -2.53
CA HIS A 731 -24.75 4.27 -3.51
C HIS A 731 -24.05 3.01 -2.98
N LEU A 732 -23.66 2.94 -1.70
CA LEU A 732 -22.80 1.87 -1.17
C LEU A 732 -23.37 0.47 -1.38
N LEU A 733 -24.64 0.25 -0.99
CA LEU A 733 -25.27 -1.08 -1.06
C LEU A 733 -25.36 -1.59 -2.49
N LYS A 734 -25.63 -0.70 -3.46
CA LYS A 734 -25.65 -1.03 -4.88
C LYS A 734 -24.27 -1.42 -5.41
N GLY A 735 -23.23 -0.65 -5.07
CA GLY A 735 -21.85 -0.97 -5.43
C GLY A 735 -21.37 -2.30 -4.86
N LEU A 736 -21.71 -2.57 -3.59
CA LEU A 736 -21.41 -3.86 -2.94
C LEU A 736 -22.12 -5.05 -3.62
N MET A 737 -23.41 -4.93 -3.94
CA MET A 737 -24.13 -5.98 -4.67
C MET A 737 -23.59 -6.18 -6.09
N LYS A 738 -23.24 -5.10 -6.81
CA LYS A 738 -22.62 -5.17 -8.15
C LYS A 738 -21.31 -5.96 -8.09
N PHE A 739 -20.43 -5.63 -7.14
CA PHE A 739 -19.15 -6.30 -7.01
C PHE A 739 -19.26 -7.74 -6.46
N TYR A 740 -20.28 -8.06 -5.66
CA TYR A 740 -20.61 -9.42 -5.23
C TYR A 740 -20.92 -10.35 -6.42
N ILE A 741 -21.56 -9.82 -7.46
CA ILE A 741 -21.79 -10.54 -8.72
C ILE A 741 -20.49 -10.63 -9.54
N GLU A 742 -19.79 -9.50 -9.75
CA GLU A 742 -18.55 -9.46 -10.56
C GLU A 742 -17.44 -10.38 -10.03
N CYS A 743 -17.33 -10.58 -8.72
CA CYS A 743 -16.25 -11.40 -8.14
C CYS A 743 -16.39 -12.92 -8.42
N GLU A 744 -17.46 -13.37 -9.07
CA GLU A 744 -17.62 -14.76 -9.52
C GLU A 744 -16.59 -15.14 -10.61
N SER A 745 -16.17 -14.19 -11.45
CA SER A 745 -15.34 -14.43 -12.65
C SER A 745 -13.98 -13.70 -12.62
N THR A 746 -13.28 -13.76 -11.48
CA THR A 746 -11.97 -13.09 -11.30
C THR A 746 -10.81 -13.66 -12.14
N GLY A 747 -11.01 -14.78 -12.84
CA GLY A 747 -10.15 -15.22 -13.95
C GLY A 747 -8.79 -15.84 -13.59
N ALA A 748 -8.54 -16.16 -12.31
CA ALA A 748 -7.29 -16.73 -11.82
C ALA A 748 -7.47 -18.14 -11.25
N ASP A 749 -6.39 -18.93 -11.15
CA ASP A 749 -6.44 -20.31 -10.64
C ASP A 749 -6.91 -20.43 -9.17
N SER A 750 -6.74 -19.37 -8.36
CA SER A 750 -7.23 -19.28 -6.98
C SER A 750 -8.61 -18.64 -6.83
N ALA A 751 -9.19 -18.13 -7.93
CA ALA A 751 -10.40 -17.30 -7.95
C ALA A 751 -11.56 -17.86 -7.11
N PHE A 752 -11.72 -19.19 -7.15
CA PHE A 752 -12.81 -19.89 -6.48
C PHE A 752 -12.82 -19.73 -4.96
N TYR A 753 -11.65 -19.67 -4.32
CA TYR A 753 -11.56 -19.46 -2.86
C TYR A 753 -11.51 -17.97 -2.52
N ASP A 754 -10.85 -17.16 -3.37
CA ASP A 754 -10.72 -15.72 -3.15
C ASP A 754 -12.08 -14.99 -3.19
N LYS A 755 -13.01 -15.41 -4.06
CA LYS A 755 -14.35 -14.80 -4.14
C LYS A 755 -15.09 -14.86 -2.80
N PHE A 756 -14.97 -15.96 -2.05
CA PHE A 756 -15.66 -16.14 -0.78
C PHE A 756 -15.12 -15.22 0.32
N ASN A 757 -13.81 -14.99 0.35
CA ASN A 757 -13.19 -14.00 1.25
C ASN A 757 -13.74 -12.59 0.96
N ILE A 758 -13.81 -12.22 -0.33
CA ILE A 758 -14.38 -10.93 -0.76
C ILE A 758 -15.84 -10.81 -0.34
N ARG A 759 -16.64 -11.87 -0.54
CA ARG A 759 -18.07 -11.89 -0.20
C ARG A 759 -18.30 -11.79 1.31
N TYR A 760 -17.46 -12.43 2.13
CA TYR A 760 -17.44 -12.22 3.58
C TYR A 760 -17.15 -10.75 3.95
N GLU A 761 -16.14 -10.12 3.35
CA GLU A 761 -15.83 -8.69 3.60
C GLU A 761 -17.00 -7.78 3.20
N ILE A 762 -17.67 -8.06 2.07
CA ILE A 762 -18.91 -7.36 1.65
C ILE A 762 -19.99 -7.48 2.73
N PHE A 763 -20.27 -8.69 3.21
CA PHE A 763 -21.30 -8.94 4.21
C PHE A 763 -21.03 -8.21 5.53
N GLN A 764 -19.78 -8.16 5.99
CA GLN A 764 -19.39 -7.42 7.19
C GLN A 764 -19.63 -5.90 7.05
N VAL A 765 -19.36 -5.33 5.86
CA VAL A 765 -19.69 -3.92 5.56
C VAL A 765 -21.22 -3.71 5.55
N ILE A 766 -21.99 -4.60 4.92
CA ILE A 766 -23.46 -4.50 4.91
C ILE A 766 -24.03 -4.55 6.33
N LYS A 767 -23.60 -5.52 7.16
CA LYS A 767 -24.02 -5.63 8.58
C LYS A 767 -23.73 -4.37 9.38
N CYS A 768 -22.58 -3.73 9.14
CA CYS A 768 -22.21 -2.47 9.81
C CYS A 768 -23.23 -1.36 9.53
N VAL A 769 -23.67 -1.22 8.27
CA VAL A 769 -24.59 -0.15 7.85
C VAL A 769 -26.07 -0.50 7.99
N TRP A 770 -26.43 -1.78 8.14
CA TRP A 770 -27.80 -2.30 8.19
C TRP A 770 -28.69 -1.73 9.30
N VAL A 771 -28.08 -1.09 10.31
CA VAL A 771 -28.81 -0.41 11.40
C VAL A 771 -29.55 0.85 10.92
N ASN A 772 -29.21 1.39 9.74
CA ASN A 772 -29.98 2.45 9.10
C ASN A 772 -31.03 1.86 8.14
N ASP A 773 -32.32 2.00 8.49
CA ASP A 773 -33.46 1.53 7.69
C ASP A 773 -33.53 2.13 6.26
N HIS A 774 -32.78 3.19 5.95
CA HIS A 774 -32.68 3.71 4.58
C HIS A 774 -32.14 2.64 3.61
N TYR A 775 -31.16 1.84 4.03
CA TYR A 775 -30.63 0.75 3.22
C TYR A 775 -31.67 -0.33 2.92
N LYS A 776 -32.55 -0.65 3.89
CA LYS A 776 -33.68 -1.57 3.67
C LYS A 776 -34.65 -1.02 2.63
N ARG A 777 -35.03 0.26 2.75
CA ARG A 777 -35.92 0.94 1.78
C ARG A 777 -35.34 1.00 0.38
N GLN A 778 -34.02 1.22 0.26
CA GLN A 778 -33.35 1.18 -1.03
C GLN A 778 -33.33 -0.19 -1.65
N LEU A 779 -33.04 -1.23 -0.86
CA LEU A 779 -33.09 -2.59 -1.35
C LEU A 779 -34.50 -2.91 -1.90
N THR A 780 -35.56 -2.50 -1.18
CA THR A 780 -36.96 -2.62 -1.63
C THR A 780 -37.23 -1.84 -2.93
N ARG A 781 -36.57 -0.69 -3.13
CA ARG A 781 -36.67 0.09 -4.37
C ARG A 781 -35.93 -0.61 -5.52
N GLU A 782 -34.71 -1.08 -5.29
CA GLU A 782 -33.88 -1.77 -6.30
C GLU A 782 -34.52 -3.08 -6.76
N SER A 783 -35.13 -3.87 -5.87
CA SER A 783 -35.86 -5.10 -6.26
C SER A 783 -37.06 -4.84 -7.16
N ARG A 784 -37.65 -3.64 -7.12
CA ARG A 784 -38.78 -3.21 -7.95
C ARG A 784 -38.35 -2.50 -9.23
N VAL A 785 -37.27 -1.72 -9.21
CA VAL A 785 -36.80 -0.91 -10.36
C VAL A 785 -35.83 -1.70 -11.23
N ASN A 786 -34.87 -2.42 -10.64
CA ASN A 786 -33.82 -3.17 -11.35
C ASN A 786 -33.96 -4.67 -11.06
N LYS A 787 -35.17 -5.23 -11.31
CA LYS A 787 -35.56 -6.62 -10.98
C LYS A 787 -34.48 -7.63 -11.41
N GLN A 788 -34.00 -7.55 -12.64
CA GLN A 788 -33.03 -8.50 -13.21
C GLN A 788 -31.68 -8.51 -12.45
N PHE A 789 -31.11 -7.32 -12.16
CA PHE A 789 -29.88 -7.18 -11.38
C PHE A 789 -30.05 -7.75 -9.97
N PHE A 790 -31.19 -7.47 -9.32
CA PHE A 790 -31.46 -8.01 -8.00
C PHE A 790 -31.65 -9.53 -8.00
N VAL A 791 -32.39 -10.08 -8.98
CA VAL A 791 -32.57 -11.53 -9.17
C VAL A 791 -31.22 -12.23 -9.39
N GLN A 792 -30.29 -11.63 -10.15
CA GLN A 792 -28.94 -12.14 -10.33
C GLN A 792 -28.13 -12.16 -9.01
N PHE A 793 -28.22 -11.09 -8.20
CA PHE A 793 -27.60 -11.05 -6.87
C PHE A 793 -28.13 -12.17 -5.96
N VAL A 794 -29.45 -12.38 -5.91
CA VAL A 794 -30.05 -13.45 -5.11
C VAL A 794 -29.66 -14.83 -5.65
N ASN A 795 -29.65 -15.04 -6.96
CA ASN A 795 -29.21 -16.33 -7.52
C ASN A 795 -27.76 -16.67 -7.11
N MET A 796 -26.85 -15.68 -7.15
CA MET A 796 -25.47 -15.85 -6.65
C MET A 796 -25.43 -16.14 -5.14
N LEU A 797 -26.21 -15.42 -4.34
CA LEU A 797 -26.31 -15.68 -2.90
C LEU A 797 -26.81 -17.11 -2.60
N LEU A 798 -27.75 -17.63 -3.40
CA LEU A 798 -28.23 -19.01 -3.27
C LEU A 798 -27.23 -20.06 -3.77
N ASN A 799 -26.46 -19.78 -4.82
CA ASN A 799 -25.33 -20.63 -5.23
C ASN A 799 -24.37 -20.82 -4.04
N ASP A 800 -23.94 -19.70 -3.45
CA ASP A 800 -23.00 -19.68 -2.33
C ASP A 800 -23.57 -20.34 -1.09
N ALA A 801 -24.79 -20.01 -0.68
CA ALA A 801 -25.44 -20.64 0.48
C ALA A 801 -25.53 -22.16 0.31
N THR A 802 -25.94 -22.64 -0.86
CA THR A 802 -26.01 -24.07 -1.16
C THR A 802 -24.64 -24.73 -1.09
N TYR A 803 -23.65 -24.18 -1.80
CA TYR A 803 -22.31 -24.74 -1.90
C TYR A 803 -21.59 -24.77 -0.54
N VAL A 804 -21.60 -23.64 0.17
CA VAL A 804 -20.82 -23.47 1.39
C VAL A 804 -21.40 -24.27 2.56
N LEU A 805 -22.74 -24.35 2.67
CA LEU A 805 -23.36 -25.22 3.68
C LEU A 805 -23.10 -26.70 3.39
N ASP A 806 -23.22 -27.15 2.13
CA ASP A 806 -22.97 -28.53 1.76
C ASP A 806 -21.49 -28.93 1.98
N GLU A 807 -20.54 -28.11 1.49
CA GLU A 807 -19.11 -28.35 1.71
C GLU A 807 -18.73 -28.36 3.19
N ALA A 808 -19.32 -27.48 4.02
CA ALA A 808 -19.05 -27.47 5.45
C ALA A 808 -19.63 -28.72 6.15
N LEU A 809 -20.90 -29.06 5.87
CA LEU A 809 -21.59 -30.17 6.52
C LEU A 809 -21.02 -31.53 6.12
N THR A 810 -20.60 -31.70 4.86
CA THR A 810 -20.02 -32.96 4.35
C THR A 810 -18.61 -33.26 4.87
N LYS A 811 -17.88 -32.29 5.45
CA LYS A 811 -16.59 -32.60 6.13
C LYS A 811 -16.78 -33.25 7.50
N PHE A 812 -17.83 -32.91 8.25
CA PHE A 812 -17.99 -33.42 9.62
C PHE A 812 -18.09 -34.96 9.74
N PRO A 813 -18.78 -35.69 8.84
CA PRO A 813 -18.76 -37.15 8.83
C PRO A 813 -17.35 -37.72 8.61
N LYS A 814 -16.53 -37.09 7.75
CA LYS A 814 -15.14 -37.49 7.48
C LYS A 814 -14.24 -37.22 8.68
N ILE A 815 -14.34 -36.04 9.28
CA ILE A 815 -13.64 -35.70 10.53
C ILE A 815 -14.01 -36.70 11.63
N ARG A 816 -15.29 -37.05 11.78
CA ARG A 816 -15.75 -38.03 12.76
C ARG A 816 -15.21 -39.44 12.51
N ALA A 817 -15.13 -39.87 11.24
CA ALA A 817 -14.55 -41.16 10.88
C ALA A 817 -13.07 -41.22 11.29
N ILE A 818 -12.28 -40.19 10.96
CA ILE A 818 -10.87 -40.10 11.32
C ILE A 818 -10.68 -39.93 12.84
N GLU A 819 -11.52 -39.15 13.54
CA GLU A 819 -11.52 -39.07 15.01
C GLU A 819 -11.67 -40.48 15.63
N LYS A 820 -12.65 -41.26 15.15
CA LYS A 820 -12.89 -42.64 15.63
C LYS A 820 -11.77 -43.61 15.28
N GLU A 821 -11.12 -43.45 14.14
CA GLU A 821 -9.94 -44.27 13.79
C GLU A 821 -8.74 -43.91 14.66
N LEU A 822 -8.50 -42.63 14.96
CA LEU A 822 -7.42 -42.18 15.84
C LEU A 822 -7.62 -42.56 17.32
N GLU A 823 -8.83 -42.96 17.72
CA GLU A 823 -9.12 -43.59 19.03
C GLU A 823 -8.59 -45.03 19.12
N ASP A 824 -8.30 -45.72 18.00
CA ASP A 824 -7.77 -47.09 17.99
C ASP A 824 -6.25 -47.12 18.30
N PRO A 825 -5.82 -47.70 19.42
CA PRO A 825 -4.41 -47.76 19.80
C PRO A 825 -3.56 -48.73 18.94
N SER A 826 -4.17 -49.51 18.04
CA SER A 826 -3.47 -50.49 17.20
C SER A 826 -2.86 -49.93 15.90
N ILE A 827 -3.14 -48.66 15.55
CA ILE A 827 -2.67 -48.06 14.31
C ILE A 827 -1.14 -47.80 14.34
N PRO A 828 -0.39 -48.18 13.28
CA PRO A 828 1.03 -47.87 13.16
C PRO A 828 1.34 -46.36 13.28
N GLN A 829 2.46 -46.01 13.90
CA GLN A 829 2.79 -44.62 14.21
C GLN A 829 2.92 -43.71 12.97
N GLU A 830 3.33 -44.25 11.82
CA GLU A 830 3.40 -43.51 10.56
C GLU A 830 2.00 -43.21 9.99
N ASP A 831 1.09 -44.19 10.02
CA ASP A 831 -0.28 -44.01 9.51
C ASP A 831 -1.12 -43.14 10.45
N ARG A 832 -0.84 -43.21 11.76
CA ARG A 832 -1.37 -42.26 12.74
C ARG A 832 -0.96 -40.82 12.41
N GLN A 833 0.31 -40.57 12.07
CA GLN A 833 0.76 -39.23 11.67
C GLN A 833 0.06 -38.75 10.39
N LYS A 834 -0.09 -39.60 9.36
CA LYS A 834 -0.83 -39.26 8.13
C LYS A 834 -2.29 -38.88 8.44
N LYS A 835 -2.96 -39.66 9.28
CA LYS A 835 -4.35 -39.39 9.71
C LYS A 835 -4.47 -38.11 10.56
N GLU A 836 -3.50 -37.82 11.43
CA GLU A 836 -3.45 -36.57 12.18
C GLU A 836 -3.24 -35.35 11.25
N GLU A 837 -2.40 -35.48 10.21
CA GLU A 837 -2.23 -34.44 9.18
C GLU A 837 -3.49 -34.24 8.32
N GLU A 838 -4.16 -35.32 7.88
CA GLU A 838 -5.43 -35.27 7.14
C GLU A 838 -6.54 -34.65 7.99
N MET A 839 -6.68 -35.07 9.26
CA MET A 839 -7.60 -34.47 10.21
C MET A 839 -7.33 -32.98 10.39
N GLN A 840 -6.08 -32.54 10.44
CA GLN A 840 -5.73 -31.13 10.55
C GLN A 840 -6.11 -30.34 9.28
N GLN A 841 -5.94 -30.91 8.08
CA GLN A 841 -6.37 -30.29 6.83
C GLN A 841 -7.89 -30.15 6.75
N LEU A 842 -8.65 -31.23 7.02
CA LEU A 842 -10.11 -31.23 7.04
C LEU A 842 -10.66 -30.28 8.13
N ALA A 843 -10.03 -30.24 9.30
CA ALA A 843 -10.38 -29.31 10.37
C ALA A 843 -10.28 -27.84 9.92
N ASN A 844 -9.17 -27.47 9.24
CA ASN A 844 -8.97 -26.10 8.76
C ASN A 844 -10.01 -25.73 7.67
N GLN A 845 -10.31 -26.66 6.75
CA GLN A 845 -11.34 -26.46 5.73
C GLN A 845 -12.73 -26.30 6.34
N ALA A 846 -13.11 -27.19 7.26
CA ALA A 846 -14.41 -27.15 7.94
C ALA A 846 -14.60 -25.86 8.75
N THR A 847 -13.58 -25.40 9.48
CA THR A 847 -13.60 -24.10 10.18
C THR A 847 -13.83 -22.94 9.20
N SER A 848 -13.13 -22.92 8.06
CA SER A 848 -13.23 -21.84 7.07
C SER A 848 -14.60 -21.81 6.39
N PHE A 849 -15.09 -22.96 5.90
CA PHE A 849 -16.42 -23.02 5.28
C PHE A 849 -17.55 -22.76 6.29
N MET A 850 -17.44 -23.19 7.56
CA MET A 850 -18.47 -22.88 8.56
C MET A 850 -18.55 -21.39 8.92
N GLN A 851 -17.43 -20.67 8.98
CA GLN A 851 -17.47 -19.21 9.18
C GLN A 851 -18.29 -18.56 8.06
N LEU A 852 -17.98 -18.89 6.82
CA LEU A 852 -18.67 -18.40 5.63
C LEU A 852 -20.15 -18.85 5.56
N ALA A 853 -20.46 -20.08 5.98
CA ALA A 853 -21.83 -20.62 6.02
C ALA A 853 -22.71 -19.82 6.99
N ASN A 854 -22.22 -19.63 8.22
CA ASN A 854 -22.92 -18.85 9.26
C ASN A 854 -23.18 -17.41 8.77
N GLU A 855 -22.18 -16.79 8.13
CA GLU A 855 -22.26 -15.42 7.62
C GLU A 855 -23.24 -15.28 6.45
N THR A 856 -23.20 -16.22 5.51
CA THR A 856 -24.13 -16.26 4.36
C THR A 856 -25.57 -16.47 4.82
N LEU A 857 -25.80 -17.36 5.79
CA LEU A 857 -27.11 -17.62 6.36
C LEU A 857 -27.67 -16.42 7.13
N GLU A 858 -26.84 -15.73 7.93
CA GLU A 858 -27.24 -14.51 8.63
C GLU A 858 -27.62 -13.40 7.63
N MET A 859 -26.90 -13.27 6.52
CA MET A 859 -27.25 -12.33 5.45
C MET A 859 -28.54 -12.71 4.72
N MET A 860 -28.77 -14.00 4.45
CA MET A 860 -30.06 -14.46 3.93
C MET A 860 -31.21 -14.13 4.88
N LYS A 861 -31.02 -14.26 6.20
CA LYS A 861 -32.01 -13.85 7.19
C LYS A 861 -32.32 -12.34 7.10
N LEU A 862 -31.30 -11.49 7.10
CA LEU A 862 -31.47 -10.03 7.03
C LEU A 862 -32.17 -9.59 5.73
N PHE A 863 -31.84 -10.19 4.59
CA PHE A 863 -32.47 -9.84 3.31
C PHE A 863 -33.89 -10.38 3.17
N THR A 864 -34.18 -11.59 3.68
CA THR A 864 -35.54 -12.16 3.65
C THR A 864 -36.50 -11.45 4.60
N GLU A 865 -36.00 -10.94 5.75
CA GLU A 865 -36.75 -10.08 6.66
C GLU A 865 -37.13 -8.76 5.98
N ALA A 866 -36.18 -8.12 5.30
CA ALA A 866 -36.41 -6.83 4.64
C ALA A 866 -37.25 -6.93 3.36
N MET A 867 -37.22 -8.06 2.64
CA MET A 867 -37.79 -8.19 1.29
C MET A 867 -38.31 -9.59 0.91
N SER A 868 -39.29 -10.10 1.64
CA SER A 868 -39.91 -11.41 1.34
C SER A 868 -40.47 -11.53 -0.09
N GLU A 869 -41.00 -10.45 -0.68
CA GLU A 869 -41.48 -10.42 -2.07
C GLU A 869 -40.41 -10.88 -3.07
N ALA A 870 -39.15 -10.52 -2.86
CA ALA A 870 -38.10 -10.72 -3.86
C ALA A 870 -37.46 -12.12 -3.81
N PHE A 871 -37.55 -12.81 -2.67
CA PHE A 871 -37.14 -14.21 -2.53
C PHE A 871 -38.25 -15.19 -2.93
N THR A 872 -39.47 -14.70 -3.19
CA THR A 872 -40.62 -15.53 -3.56
C THR A 872 -41.04 -15.38 -5.03
N MET A 873 -40.15 -14.83 -5.85
CA MET A 873 -40.29 -14.81 -7.32
C MET A 873 -40.18 -16.24 -7.89
N PRO A 874 -40.99 -16.62 -8.91
CA PRO A 874 -41.02 -17.98 -9.47
C PRO A 874 -39.65 -18.55 -9.86
N GLU A 875 -38.76 -17.70 -10.37
CA GLU A 875 -37.43 -18.04 -10.87
C GLU A 875 -36.39 -18.34 -9.76
N ILE A 876 -36.75 -18.08 -8.49
CA ILE A 876 -35.88 -18.19 -7.30
C ILE A 876 -36.48 -19.16 -6.26
N VAL A 877 -37.80 -19.10 -6.07
CA VAL A 877 -38.51 -19.63 -4.91
C VAL A 877 -38.42 -21.15 -4.77
N SER A 878 -38.50 -21.89 -5.87
CA SER A 878 -38.35 -23.36 -5.91
C SER A 878 -36.99 -23.79 -5.40
N ARG A 879 -35.94 -23.18 -5.94
CA ARG A 879 -34.56 -23.45 -5.57
C ARG A 879 -34.23 -23.08 -4.13
N LEU A 880 -34.74 -21.94 -3.67
CA LEU A 880 -34.63 -21.52 -2.27
C LEU A 880 -35.30 -22.54 -1.35
N ALA A 881 -36.52 -22.97 -1.67
CA ALA A 881 -37.25 -23.96 -0.89
C ALA A 881 -36.51 -25.30 -0.79
N SER A 882 -36.05 -25.86 -1.92
CA SER A 882 -35.23 -27.09 -1.93
C SER A 882 -33.92 -26.95 -1.14
N MET A 883 -33.24 -25.79 -1.22
CA MET A 883 -32.02 -25.53 -0.45
C MET A 883 -32.29 -25.51 1.07
N LEU A 884 -33.36 -24.82 1.51
CA LEU A 884 -33.73 -24.76 2.92
C LEU A 884 -34.18 -26.13 3.45
N ASN A 885 -34.97 -26.88 2.67
CA ASN A 885 -35.41 -28.22 3.03
C ASN A 885 -34.22 -29.19 3.15
N TYR A 886 -33.30 -29.18 2.18
CA TYR A 886 -32.09 -29.99 2.18
C TYR A 886 -31.21 -29.75 3.42
N ASN A 887 -31.04 -28.48 3.80
CA ASN A 887 -30.27 -28.12 4.99
C ASN A 887 -30.99 -28.54 6.29
N LEU A 888 -32.32 -28.39 6.39
CA LEU A 888 -33.07 -28.91 7.53
C LEU A 888 -33.03 -30.45 7.62
N GLU A 889 -33.11 -31.18 6.50
CA GLU A 889 -32.93 -32.63 6.51
C GLU A 889 -31.51 -33.02 6.96
N THR A 890 -30.48 -32.33 6.46
CA THR A 890 -29.09 -32.61 6.85
C THR A 890 -28.84 -32.35 8.34
N LEU A 891 -29.44 -31.30 8.92
CA LEU A 891 -29.24 -30.89 10.31
C LEU A 891 -30.17 -31.57 11.34
N ALA A 892 -31.40 -31.93 10.94
CA ALA A 892 -32.43 -32.48 11.83
C ALA A 892 -32.96 -33.88 11.41
N GLY A 893 -32.54 -34.41 10.25
CA GLY A 893 -32.91 -35.73 9.75
C GLY A 893 -32.42 -36.89 10.60
N LYS A 894 -32.92 -38.10 10.31
CA LYS A 894 -32.72 -39.30 11.15
C LYS A 894 -31.24 -39.57 11.46
N LYS A 895 -30.35 -39.39 10.48
CA LYS A 895 -28.89 -39.61 10.61
C LYS A 895 -28.09 -38.43 11.17
N ALA A 896 -28.62 -37.21 11.17
CA ALA A 896 -27.88 -35.97 11.49
C ALA A 896 -27.07 -36.03 12.80
N ALA A 897 -27.68 -36.56 13.88
CA ALA A 897 -27.00 -36.71 15.18
C ALA A 897 -25.87 -37.77 15.18
N ALA A 898 -25.96 -38.76 14.29
CA ALA A 898 -24.97 -39.82 14.12
C ALA A 898 -23.86 -39.44 13.12
N GLU A 899 -24.08 -38.47 12.24
CA GLU A 899 -23.11 -38.06 11.22
C GLU A 899 -22.39 -36.74 11.58
N LEU A 900 -23.09 -35.76 12.17
CA LEU A 900 -22.55 -34.42 12.46
C LEU A 900 -22.02 -34.21 13.89
N SER A 901 -21.99 -35.25 14.74
CA SER A 901 -21.46 -35.10 16.11
C SER A 901 -19.94 -35.28 16.15
N VAL A 902 -19.22 -34.18 15.93
CA VAL A 902 -17.78 -34.04 16.18
C VAL A 902 -17.46 -33.58 17.61
N SER A 903 -16.25 -33.91 18.07
CA SER A 903 -15.82 -33.77 19.46
C SER A 903 -15.64 -32.32 19.94
N ASN A 904 -15.20 -31.40 19.08
CA ASN A 904 -14.95 -30.00 19.43
C ASN A 904 -15.67 -29.05 18.45
N ARG A 905 -16.97 -28.84 18.67
CA ARG A 905 -17.83 -28.06 17.76
C ARG A 905 -17.49 -26.57 17.70
N ASP A 906 -17.07 -25.98 18.82
CA ASP A 906 -16.75 -24.55 18.90
C ASP A 906 -15.48 -24.18 18.10
N LYS A 907 -14.47 -25.07 18.05
CA LYS A 907 -13.29 -24.93 17.17
C LYS A 907 -13.67 -24.75 15.68
N TYR A 908 -14.76 -25.37 15.27
CA TYR A 908 -15.27 -25.32 13.89
C TYR A 908 -16.32 -24.21 13.68
N HIS A 909 -16.63 -23.39 14.69
CA HIS A 909 -17.78 -22.47 14.72
C HIS A 909 -19.12 -23.17 14.38
N PHE A 910 -19.21 -24.49 14.61
CA PHE A 910 -20.36 -25.29 14.19
C PHE A 910 -21.44 -25.27 15.27
N ARG A 911 -22.47 -24.45 15.06
CA ARG A 911 -23.59 -24.26 15.99
C ARG A 911 -24.90 -24.77 15.35
N PRO A 912 -25.10 -26.10 15.19
CA PRO A 912 -26.22 -26.65 14.42
C PRO A 912 -27.59 -26.20 14.90
N ILE A 913 -27.79 -25.96 16.20
CA ILE A 913 -29.08 -25.51 16.73
C ILE A 913 -29.35 -24.03 16.37
N GLN A 914 -28.31 -23.19 16.36
CA GLN A 914 -28.40 -21.79 15.90
C GLN A 914 -28.73 -21.76 14.41
N ILE A 915 -28.00 -22.55 13.60
CA ILE A 915 -28.23 -22.68 12.15
C ILE A 915 -29.68 -23.13 11.86
N ILE A 916 -30.22 -24.12 12.60
CA ILE A 916 -31.63 -24.51 12.50
C ILE A 916 -32.57 -23.33 12.84
N SER A 917 -32.26 -22.55 13.88
CA SER A 917 -33.07 -21.38 14.27
C SER A 917 -33.06 -20.28 13.19
N ASP A 918 -31.89 -19.99 12.62
CA ASP A 918 -31.71 -19.00 11.54
C ASP A 918 -32.38 -19.44 10.23
N ILE A 919 -32.36 -20.74 9.91
CA ILE A 919 -33.13 -21.29 8.80
C ILE A 919 -34.64 -21.13 9.07
N VAL A 920 -35.11 -21.42 10.29
CA VAL A 920 -36.52 -21.22 10.66
C VAL A 920 -36.93 -19.75 10.63
N ASP A 921 -36.05 -18.80 10.96
CA ASP A 921 -36.29 -17.37 10.73
C ASP A 921 -36.57 -17.07 9.26
N ILE A 922 -35.78 -17.63 8.33
CA ILE A 922 -36.00 -17.47 6.89
C ILE A 922 -37.37 -18.03 6.46
N TYR A 923 -37.75 -19.23 6.92
CA TYR A 923 -39.10 -19.76 6.65
C TYR A 923 -40.20 -18.85 7.19
N LEU A 924 -40.03 -18.29 8.39
CA LEU A 924 -41.01 -17.38 9.01
C LEU A 924 -41.13 -16.05 8.27
N ASN A 925 -40.02 -15.51 7.75
CA ASN A 925 -39.98 -14.30 6.93
C ASN A 925 -40.75 -14.48 5.61
N LEU A 926 -40.68 -15.68 5.02
CA LEU A 926 -41.27 -15.99 3.70
C LEU A 926 -42.65 -16.66 3.77
N GLY A 927 -43.04 -17.23 4.92
CA GLY A 927 -44.25 -18.03 5.14
C GLY A 927 -45.61 -17.32 5.03
N ASN A 928 -45.59 -16.04 4.64
CA ASN A 928 -46.78 -15.30 4.21
C ASN A 928 -47.06 -15.42 2.70
N SER A 929 -46.07 -15.81 1.88
CA SER A 929 -46.23 -15.98 0.44
C SER A 929 -46.77 -17.38 0.10
N PRO A 930 -47.92 -17.51 -0.58
CA PRO A 930 -48.43 -18.80 -1.03
C PRO A 930 -47.44 -19.54 -1.93
N VAL A 931 -46.78 -18.81 -2.84
CA VAL A 931 -45.81 -19.39 -3.80
C VAL A 931 -44.64 -20.09 -3.09
N PHE A 932 -44.21 -19.57 -1.94
CA PHE A 932 -43.18 -20.22 -1.11
C PHE A 932 -43.72 -21.45 -0.38
N ILE A 933 -44.97 -21.42 0.09
CA ILE A 933 -45.61 -22.58 0.72
C ILE A 933 -45.72 -23.74 -0.27
N ASP A 934 -46.19 -23.45 -1.48
CA ASP A 934 -46.32 -24.44 -2.56
C ASP A 934 -44.94 -24.98 -2.98
N ALA A 935 -43.93 -24.11 -3.12
CA ALA A 935 -42.56 -24.52 -3.44
C ALA A 935 -41.90 -25.40 -2.37
N VAL A 936 -42.12 -25.12 -1.09
CA VAL A 936 -41.62 -25.94 0.03
C VAL A 936 -42.27 -27.33 0.04
N ALA A 937 -43.56 -27.42 -0.27
CA ALA A 937 -44.28 -28.68 -0.36
C ALA A 937 -43.94 -29.48 -1.64
N ALA A 938 -43.69 -28.82 -2.77
CA ALA A 938 -43.37 -29.47 -4.04
C ALA A 938 -42.00 -30.17 -4.06
N ASP A 939 -41.07 -29.85 -3.14
CA ASP A 939 -39.72 -30.43 -3.07
C ASP A 939 -39.70 -31.89 -2.60
N GLY A 940 -40.11 -32.82 -3.48
CA GLY A 940 -40.20 -34.25 -3.19
C GLY A 940 -38.88 -34.94 -2.79
N ARG A 941 -37.72 -34.27 -2.92
CA ARG A 941 -36.42 -34.81 -2.50
C ARG A 941 -36.20 -34.68 -0.99
N SER A 942 -36.46 -33.50 -0.44
CA SER A 942 -35.97 -33.13 0.91
C SER A 942 -37.09 -32.71 1.86
N TYR A 943 -38.27 -32.31 1.35
CA TYR A 943 -39.43 -32.02 2.19
C TYR A 943 -39.95 -33.28 2.89
N LYS A 944 -39.90 -33.28 4.23
CA LYS A 944 -40.36 -34.39 5.10
C LYS A 944 -41.06 -33.83 6.34
N PRO A 945 -42.38 -34.03 6.53
CA PRO A 945 -43.12 -33.47 7.67
C PRO A 945 -42.51 -33.82 9.05
N GLU A 946 -41.92 -35.01 9.18
CA GLU A 946 -41.28 -35.48 10.42
C GLU A 946 -39.97 -34.75 10.73
N VAL A 947 -39.26 -34.25 9.70
CA VAL A 947 -38.08 -33.41 9.88
C VAL A 947 -38.49 -32.06 10.47
N LEU A 948 -39.53 -31.43 9.93
CA LEU A 948 -40.04 -30.15 10.43
C LEU A 948 -40.61 -30.27 11.86
N GLU A 949 -41.27 -31.39 12.18
CA GLU A 949 -41.70 -31.68 13.55
C GLU A 949 -40.52 -31.89 14.51
N ARG A 950 -39.45 -32.56 14.05
CA ARG A 950 -38.23 -32.70 14.83
C ARG A 950 -37.52 -31.37 15.04
N VAL A 951 -37.57 -30.45 14.07
CA VAL A 951 -37.11 -29.06 14.23
C VAL A 951 -37.87 -28.35 15.35
N SER A 952 -39.22 -28.42 15.39
CA SER A 952 -40.00 -27.86 16.51
C SER A 952 -39.53 -28.44 17.86
N ARG A 953 -39.36 -29.77 17.95
CA ARG A 953 -38.88 -30.44 19.16
C ARG A 953 -37.47 -30.01 19.58
N ILE A 954 -36.56 -29.79 18.63
CA ILE A 954 -35.19 -29.30 18.90
C ILE A 954 -35.23 -27.87 19.44
N LEU A 955 -35.98 -26.96 18.80
CA LEU A 955 -36.04 -25.55 19.20
C LEU A 955 -36.67 -25.37 20.60
N ILE A 956 -37.76 -26.10 20.89
CA ILE A 956 -38.41 -26.11 22.20
C ILE A 956 -37.48 -26.68 23.27
N SER A 957 -36.93 -27.89 23.07
CA SER A 957 -36.10 -28.57 24.08
C SER A 957 -34.75 -27.92 24.37
N LYS A 958 -34.32 -26.98 23.52
CA LYS A 958 -33.09 -26.21 23.68
C LYS A 958 -33.31 -24.74 24.04
N HIS A 959 -34.57 -24.29 24.17
CA HIS A 959 -34.94 -22.91 24.47
C HIS A 959 -34.26 -21.88 23.52
N GLN A 960 -34.22 -22.20 22.22
CA GLN A 960 -33.51 -21.42 21.19
C GLN A 960 -34.41 -20.51 20.35
N LYS A 961 -35.71 -20.44 20.67
CA LYS A 961 -36.66 -19.53 20.06
C LYS A 961 -37.80 -19.21 21.02
N ASP A 962 -38.38 -18.02 20.89
CA ASP A 962 -39.48 -17.57 21.74
C ASP A 962 -40.75 -18.41 21.51
N PRO A 963 -41.60 -18.62 22.53
CA PRO A 963 -42.84 -19.38 22.39
C PRO A 963 -43.78 -18.84 21.30
N ALA A 964 -43.77 -17.53 21.07
CA ALA A 964 -44.53 -16.90 20.00
C ALA A 964 -44.05 -17.33 18.60
N ASP A 965 -42.74 -17.50 18.42
CA ASP A 965 -42.13 -17.91 17.15
C ASP A 965 -42.34 -19.40 16.88
N VAL A 966 -42.24 -20.23 17.92
CA VAL A 966 -42.61 -21.64 17.84
C VAL A 966 -44.07 -21.78 17.41
N ALA A 967 -44.98 -20.99 17.99
CA ALA A 967 -46.39 -20.98 17.58
C ALA A 967 -46.62 -20.44 16.15
N ARG A 968 -45.80 -19.50 15.66
CA ARG A 968 -45.81 -19.08 14.24
C ARG A 968 -45.32 -20.20 13.32
N TRP A 969 -44.26 -20.89 13.72
CA TRP A 969 -43.65 -21.99 12.98
C TRP A 969 -44.57 -23.20 12.88
N ASP A 970 -45.21 -23.63 13.97
CA ASP A 970 -46.15 -24.76 13.94
C ASP A 970 -47.41 -24.45 13.10
N LYS A 971 -47.89 -23.20 13.09
CA LYS A 971 -48.94 -22.76 12.14
C LYS A 971 -48.48 -22.84 10.68
N LEU A 972 -47.24 -22.43 10.40
CA LEU A 972 -46.67 -22.49 9.05
C LEU A 972 -46.46 -23.95 8.58
N ARG A 973 -46.04 -24.84 9.48
CA ARG A 973 -45.93 -26.29 9.23
C ARG A 973 -47.25 -26.90 8.75
N VAL A 974 -48.38 -26.54 9.39
CA VAL A 974 -49.71 -27.03 8.98
C VAL A 974 -50.00 -26.61 7.53
N LYS A 975 -49.73 -25.35 7.15
CA LYS A 975 -49.91 -24.90 5.76
C LYS A 975 -49.07 -25.71 4.75
N PHE A 976 -47.85 -26.09 5.07
CA PHE A 976 -47.04 -26.93 4.17
C PHE A 976 -47.64 -28.34 4.01
N VAL A 977 -48.22 -28.92 5.07
CA VAL A 977 -48.91 -30.23 5.00
C VAL A 977 -50.19 -30.14 4.19
N ASP A 978 -50.98 -29.08 4.40
CA ASP A 978 -52.20 -28.82 3.62
C ASP A 978 -51.87 -28.64 2.12
N ALA A 979 -50.85 -27.83 1.82
CA ALA A 979 -50.36 -27.62 0.45
C ALA A 979 -49.80 -28.90 -0.18
N LYS A 980 -49.05 -29.72 0.57
CA LYS A 980 -48.54 -31.01 0.09
C LYS A 980 -49.70 -31.95 -0.25
N THR A 981 -50.69 -32.06 0.63
CA THR A 981 -51.87 -32.91 0.41
C THR A 981 -52.64 -32.48 -0.83
N LEU A 982 -52.79 -31.16 -1.05
CA LEU A 982 -53.44 -30.61 -2.24
C LEU A 982 -52.63 -30.84 -3.53
N LEU A 983 -51.30 -30.71 -3.47
CA LEU A 983 -50.41 -30.99 -4.60
C LEU A 983 -50.44 -32.47 -4.98
N ASP A 984 -50.29 -33.37 -4.00
CA ASP A 984 -50.32 -34.82 -4.21
C ASP A 984 -51.67 -35.27 -4.80
N GLN A 985 -52.78 -34.67 -4.34
CA GLN A 985 -54.10 -34.89 -4.92
C GLN A 985 -54.19 -34.36 -6.37
N ALA A 986 -53.65 -33.17 -6.65
CA ALA A 986 -53.64 -32.61 -8.00
C ALA A 986 -52.78 -33.42 -8.99
N GLU A 987 -51.65 -33.98 -8.55
CA GLU A 987 -50.82 -34.89 -9.35
C GLU A 987 -51.56 -36.19 -9.68
N LEU A 988 -52.26 -36.78 -8.69
CA LEU A 988 -53.12 -37.95 -8.88
C LEU A 988 -54.29 -37.67 -9.85
N ASP A 989 -54.83 -36.45 -9.83
CA ASP A 989 -55.93 -36.00 -10.70
C ASP A 989 -55.48 -35.70 -12.16
N LEU A 990 -54.23 -35.23 -12.36
CA LEU A 990 -53.69 -34.87 -13.68
C LEU A 990 -53.24 -36.09 -14.51
N GLY A 991 -52.57 -37.05 -13.86
CA GLY A 991 -51.99 -38.24 -14.50
C GLY A 991 -50.85 -37.95 -15.47
N ASP A 992 -50.55 -38.90 -16.37
CA ASP A 992 -49.43 -38.78 -17.33
C ASP A 992 -49.57 -37.53 -18.23
N ILE A 993 -48.59 -36.64 -18.14
CA ILE A 993 -48.48 -35.41 -18.93
C ILE A 993 -48.06 -35.76 -20.38
N PRO A 994 -48.71 -35.20 -21.42
CA PRO A 994 -48.23 -35.31 -22.80
C PRO A 994 -46.84 -34.69 -22.98
N ALA A 995 -45.92 -35.41 -23.61
CA ALA A 995 -44.52 -34.98 -23.82
C ALA A 995 -44.34 -33.70 -24.66
N GLU A 996 -45.42 -33.18 -25.26
CA GLU A 996 -45.47 -31.88 -25.96
C GLU A 996 -45.82 -30.69 -25.04
N PHE A 997 -46.26 -30.98 -23.81
CA PHE A 997 -46.56 -30.01 -22.74
C PHE A 997 -45.57 -30.10 -21.56
N GLU A 998 -44.69 -31.10 -21.58
CA GLU A 998 -43.61 -31.35 -20.62
C GLU A 998 -42.40 -30.44 -20.93
N ASP A 999 -41.87 -29.75 -19.90
CA ASP A 999 -40.61 -29.01 -20.02
C ASP A 999 -39.45 -30.01 -20.21
N PRO A 1000 -38.65 -29.91 -21.29
CA PRO A 1000 -37.63 -30.92 -21.62
C PRO A 1000 -36.40 -30.91 -20.70
N ILE A 1001 -36.31 -29.96 -19.76
CA ILE A 1001 -35.24 -29.85 -18.75
C ILE A 1001 -35.77 -30.29 -17.37
N MET A 1002 -36.94 -29.79 -16.96
CA MET A 1002 -37.51 -30.04 -15.63
C MET A 1002 -38.36 -31.30 -15.55
N GLY A 1003 -39.03 -31.71 -16.64
CA GLY A 1003 -39.97 -32.83 -16.68
C GLY A 1003 -41.38 -32.48 -16.17
N ASP A 1004 -41.64 -31.21 -15.87
CA ASP A 1004 -42.91 -30.70 -15.33
C ASP A 1004 -43.80 -30.10 -16.44
N LEU A 1005 -45.08 -29.86 -16.14
CA LEU A 1005 -45.99 -29.15 -17.05
C LEU A 1005 -45.54 -27.68 -17.26
N MET A 1006 -45.26 -27.29 -18.50
CA MET A 1006 -44.93 -25.89 -18.84
C MET A 1006 -46.11 -24.94 -18.52
N LYS A 1007 -45.82 -23.79 -17.91
CA LYS A 1007 -46.81 -22.77 -17.50
C LYS A 1007 -46.73 -21.51 -18.38
N ASP A 1008 -45.54 -21.15 -18.84
CA ASP A 1008 -45.30 -20.07 -19.79
C ASP A 1008 -44.27 -20.52 -20.84
N PRO A 1009 -44.69 -21.32 -21.84
CA PRO A 1009 -43.77 -21.88 -22.83
C PRO A 1009 -43.13 -20.79 -23.71
N VAL A 1010 -41.82 -20.87 -23.91
CA VAL A 1010 -41.01 -20.00 -24.75
C VAL A 1010 -40.14 -20.82 -25.69
N LEU A 1011 -39.99 -20.34 -26.92
CA LEU A 1011 -39.14 -20.92 -27.96
C LEU A 1011 -37.75 -20.28 -27.93
N LEU A 1012 -36.72 -21.11 -27.81
CA LEU A 1012 -35.32 -20.70 -27.84
C LEU A 1012 -34.81 -20.62 -29.30
N PRO A 1013 -33.73 -19.88 -29.60
CA PRO A 1013 -33.07 -19.88 -30.90
C PRO A 1013 -32.50 -21.26 -31.30
N SER A 1014 -32.25 -22.15 -30.33
CA SER A 1014 -31.97 -23.57 -30.57
C SER A 1014 -33.17 -24.40 -31.07
N LYS A 1015 -34.36 -23.77 -31.18
CA LYS A 1015 -35.66 -24.35 -31.56
C LYS A 1015 -36.26 -25.33 -30.55
N HIS A 1016 -35.72 -25.40 -29.34
CA HIS A 1016 -36.37 -26.07 -28.23
C HIS A 1016 -37.40 -25.15 -27.56
N ILE A 1017 -38.51 -25.73 -27.10
CA ILE A 1017 -39.49 -25.05 -26.26
C ILE A 1017 -39.26 -25.48 -24.82
N VAL A 1018 -39.24 -24.51 -23.91
CA VAL A 1018 -39.03 -24.68 -22.46
C VAL A 1018 -39.96 -23.72 -21.71
N ASP A 1019 -40.18 -23.91 -20.42
CA ASP A 1019 -40.85 -22.90 -19.60
C ASP A 1019 -39.96 -21.67 -19.40
N ARG A 1020 -40.55 -20.46 -19.37
CA ARG A 1020 -39.82 -19.22 -19.12
C ARG A 1020 -39.02 -19.26 -17.82
N SER A 1021 -39.59 -19.80 -16.74
CA SER A 1021 -38.91 -19.85 -15.45
C SER A 1021 -37.66 -20.74 -15.50
N THR A 1022 -37.74 -21.89 -16.18
CA THR A 1022 -36.63 -22.81 -16.45
C THR A 1022 -35.46 -22.12 -17.17
N ILE A 1023 -35.73 -21.44 -18.30
CA ILE A 1023 -34.65 -20.79 -19.06
C ILE A 1023 -34.10 -19.56 -18.34
N VAL A 1024 -34.93 -18.77 -17.63
CA VAL A 1024 -34.43 -17.65 -16.81
C VAL A 1024 -33.50 -18.19 -15.72
N GLN A 1025 -33.87 -19.25 -15.01
CA GLN A 1025 -33.03 -19.88 -14.00
C GLN A 1025 -31.69 -20.40 -14.58
N HIS A 1026 -31.71 -20.97 -15.79
CA HIS A 1026 -30.50 -21.38 -16.50
C HIS A 1026 -29.60 -20.17 -16.83
N LEU A 1027 -30.15 -19.15 -17.50
CA LEU A 1027 -29.42 -17.96 -17.94
C LEU A 1027 -28.88 -17.09 -16.80
N LEU A 1028 -29.49 -17.16 -15.61
CA LEU A 1028 -28.98 -16.56 -14.37
C LEU A 1028 -27.72 -17.27 -13.82
N SER A 1029 -27.37 -18.44 -14.36
CA SER A 1029 -26.26 -19.30 -13.90
C SER A 1029 -25.21 -19.54 -15.00
N ASP A 1030 -25.62 -19.75 -16.25
CA ASP A 1030 -24.75 -19.75 -17.44
C ASP A 1030 -25.49 -19.00 -18.58
N PRO A 1031 -24.97 -17.85 -19.09
CA PRO A 1031 -25.64 -17.04 -20.11
C PRO A 1031 -25.52 -17.65 -21.52
N LYS A 1032 -25.94 -18.91 -21.65
CA LYS A 1032 -25.89 -19.72 -22.87
C LYS A 1032 -27.19 -20.52 -23.03
N ASP A 1033 -27.48 -20.90 -24.26
CA ASP A 1033 -28.56 -21.82 -24.57
C ASP A 1033 -28.22 -23.24 -24.04
N PRO A 1034 -29.12 -23.91 -23.28
CA PRO A 1034 -28.82 -25.17 -22.60
C PRO A 1034 -28.58 -26.36 -23.53
N PHE A 1035 -29.02 -26.29 -24.79
CA PHE A 1035 -28.93 -27.39 -25.77
C PHE A 1035 -27.74 -27.23 -26.72
N THR A 1036 -27.38 -25.99 -27.08
CA THR A 1036 -26.36 -25.66 -28.09
C THR A 1036 -25.12 -24.99 -27.51
N ARG A 1037 -25.17 -24.50 -26.26
CA ARG A 1037 -24.11 -23.72 -25.59
C ARG A 1037 -23.68 -22.46 -26.33
N GLN A 1038 -24.52 -21.92 -27.21
CA GLN A 1038 -24.31 -20.60 -27.81
C GLN A 1038 -24.74 -19.51 -26.82
N ALA A 1039 -24.09 -18.35 -26.82
CA ALA A 1039 -24.45 -17.25 -25.94
C ALA A 1039 -25.89 -16.77 -26.22
N MET A 1040 -26.68 -16.57 -25.16
CA MET A 1040 -28.11 -16.25 -25.27
C MET A 1040 -28.53 -15.32 -24.12
N THR A 1041 -29.55 -14.49 -24.35
CA THR A 1041 -30.24 -13.67 -23.36
C THR A 1041 -31.72 -14.08 -23.24
N ILE A 1042 -32.44 -13.57 -22.23
CA ILE A 1042 -33.89 -13.85 -22.11
C ILE A 1042 -34.73 -13.16 -23.18
N ASP A 1043 -34.24 -12.01 -23.70
CA ASP A 1043 -34.84 -11.32 -24.85
C ASP A 1043 -34.71 -12.17 -26.15
N ASP A 1044 -33.76 -13.11 -26.12
CA ASP A 1044 -33.57 -14.27 -27.01
C ASP A 1044 -34.84 -15.12 -27.26
N ALA A 1045 -35.76 -15.16 -26.29
CA ALA A 1045 -36.79 -16.20 -26.17
C ALA A 1045 -38.21 -15.74 -26.58
N ILE A 1046 -38.78 -16.41 -27.59
CA ILE A 1046 -40.06 -16.01 -28.22
C ILE A 1046 -41.24 -16.69 -27.49
N PRO A 1047 -42.21 -15.94 -26.91
CA PRO A 1047 -43.39 -16.52 -26.25
C PRO A 1047 -44.22 -17.42 -27.18
N GLN A 1048 -44.68 -18.57 -26.69
CA GLN A 1048 -45.53 -19.52 -27.43
C GLN A 1048 -46.98 -19.48 -26.93
N THR A 1049 -47.70 -18.41 -27.25
CA THR A 1049 -49.07 -18.17 -26.74
C THR A 1049 -50.07 -19.28 -27.12
N GLU A 1050 -50.03 -19.77 -28.36
CA GLU A 1050 -50.91 -20.86 -28.82
C GLU A 1050 -50.68 -22.17 -28.05
N LEU A 1051 -49.42 -22.49 -27.73
CA LEU A 1051 -49.09 -23.68 -26.93
C LEU A 1051 -49.55 -23.51 -25.49
N LYS A 1052 -49.43 -22.30 -24.93
CA LYS A 1052 -49.93 -21.97 -23.60
C LYS A 1052 -51.44 -22.18 -23.48
N GLU A 1053 -52.22 -21.68 -24.44
CA GLU A 1053 -53.68 -21.88 -24.49
C GLU A 1053 -54.04 -23.37 -24.58
N ARG A 1054 -53.31 -24.16 -25.38
CA ARG A 1054 -53.49 -25.63 -25.45
C ARG A 1054 -53.19 -26.34 -24.12
N ILE A 1055 -52.15 -25.92 -23.40
CA ILE A 1055 -51.81 -26.47 -22.08
C ILE A 1055 -52.88 -26.11 -21.05
N GLU A 1056 -53.35 -24.87 -21.04
CA GLU A 1056 -54.42 -24.42 -20.15
C GLU A 1056 -55.72 -25.18 -20.39
N GLN A 1057 -56.14 -25.35 -21.66
CA GLN A 1057 -57.29 -26.18 -22.03
C GLN A 1057 -57.14 -27.63 -21.58
N TRP A 1058 -56.00 -28.28 -21.87
CA TRP A 1058 -55.75 -29.66 -21.44
C TRP A 1058 -55.80 -29.83 -19.92
N ARG A 1059 -55.24 -28.86 -19.17
CA ARG A 1059 -55.27 -28.84 -17.71
C ARG A 1059 -56.70 -28.66 -17.18
N GLU A 1060 -57.50 -27.78 -17.78
CA GLU A 1060 -58.90 -27.59 -17.40
C GLU A 1060 -59.75 -28.84 -17.68
N GLU A 1061 -59.59 -29.48 -18.84
CA GLU A 1061 -60.25 -30.75 -19.17
C GLU A 1061 -59.92 -31.85 -18.15
N ARG A 1062 -58.65 -31.97 -17.73
CA ARG A 1062 -58.22 -32.96 -16.73
C ARG A 1062 -58.76 -32.68 -15.35
N VAL A 1063 -58.65 -31.45 -14.88
CA VAL A 1063 -59.21 -31.02 -13.58
C VAL A 1063 -60.74 -31.17 -13.56
N GLN A 1064 -61.43 -30.96 -14.68
CA GLN A 1064 -62.87 -31.17 -14.77
C GLN A 1064 -63.22 -32.66 -14.76
N ALA A 1065 -62.50 -33.50 -15.52
CA ALA A 1065 -62.70 -34.96 -15.53
C ALA A 1065 -62.44 -35.59 -14.14
N ALA A 1066 -61.45 -35.09 -13.39
CA ALA A 1066 -61.20 -35.50 -12.02
C ALA A 1066 -62.34 -35.09 -11.07
N LYS A 1067 -62.81 -33.84 -11.16
CA LYS A 1067 -63.97 -33.34 -10.38
C LYS A 1067 -65.25 -34.12 -10.65
N ASP A 1068 -65.48 -34.53 -11.88
CA ASP A 1068 -66.70 -35.28 -12.24
C ASP A 1068 -66.62 -36.76 -11.84
N LYS A 1069 -65.41 -37.38 -11.81
CA LYS A 1069 -65.18 -38.67 -11.11
C LYS A 1069 -65.44 -38.57 -9.59
N LEU A 1070 -64.93 -37.52 -8.94
CA LEU A 1070 -65.18 -37.27 -7.52
C LEU A 1070 -66.67 -37.08 -7.21
N LYS A 1071 -67.46 -36.52 -8.14
CA LYS A 1071 -68.92 -36.44 -8.00
C LYS A 1071 -69.63 -37.77 -8.19
N SER A 1072 -69.15 -38.68 -9.05
CA SER A 1072 -69.74 -40.01 -9.16
C SER A 1072 -69.53 -40.84 -7.90
N ASP A 1073 -68.32 -40.83 -7.34
CA ASP A 1073 -67.98 -41.63 -6.15
C ASP A 1073 -68.72 -41.15 -4.87
N VAL A 1074 -69.03 -39.86 -4.77
CA VAL A 1074 -69.81 -39.29 -3.65
C VAL A 1074 -71.32 -39.53 -3.80
N MET A 1075 -71.84 -39.86 -4.99
CA MET A 1075 -73.22 -40.35 -5.13
C MET A 1075 -73.35 -41.82 -4.71
N ASP A 1076 -72.32 -42.64 -4.95
CA ASP A 1076 -72.35 -44.10 -4.73
C ASP A 1076 -72.21 -44.51 -3.24
N THR A 1077 -71.96 -43.55 -2.34
CA THR A 1077 -71.81 -43.77 -0.89
C THR A 1077 -73.04 -43.38 -0.06
N ARG A 1078 -74.20 -43.17 -0.69
CA ARG A 1078 -75.49 -42.93 -0.01
C ARG A 1078 -76.51 -44.06 -0.12
N GLU A 1079 -76.20 -45.12 -0.86
CA GLU A 1079 -76.99 -46.36 -0.90
C GLU A 1079 -76.12 -47.56 -0.47
N GLY A 1080 -75.98 -47.75 0.85
CA GLY A 1080 -75.24 -48.84 1.49
C GLY A 1080 -75.61 -49.02 2.95
#